data_AF-A0A369JTW2-F1
#
_entry.id   AF-A0A369JTW2-F1
#
_cell.length_a   1.000
_cell.length_b   1.000
_cell.length_c   1.000
_cell.angle_alpha   90.00
_cell.angle_beta   90.00
_cell.angle_gamma   90.00
#
_symmetry.space_group_name_H-M   'P 1'
#
loop_
_entity.id
_entity.type
_entity.pdbx_description
1 polymer ?
#
loop_
_entity_poly.entity_id
_entity_poly.type
_entity_poly.pdbx_seq_one_letter_code
_entity_poly.pdbx_strand_id
1 'polypeptide(L)'
;MLFSLPVLAALIAGASASNVLDLTPDNFDSVIGKGKPGLVEFFAPWCGHCKNLAPVYEQLADAFVDAKDKVVIAKVDADGAGKSLGKKYGVTGFPTLKWFDADGKDEPYESGRDLDSLADFITKKSGVKSNIKPPPPPETLILDAYTFDEVALDDSKNVLVSFTAPWCGHCKNMKPAYEKVASTFKPENDCIIANVDGDDKKNAELSKKYGVQGFPTIKFFPKGSKEPVDYEGGRSEADFVNFLNEKCGTQRAVGGGLSDTAGRLAEFDELAHQFFAAGADVRNKLYEEASTLAQTAGAASKQYLRVMEKVVNGSEAYVEKETTRLAKILDKRSLSSSKMDEIKIKANILKAFVEDKTNQRLVLLKRSTRDLEVDLQWHRLAYLSLTDVKASISAFLFAIEELLLRLLSPNLPTSDSVDRQNFEGMSSMTSMSYEQIPNKLVTSKVFQYRPQKDAWRHVSERKMAGRVDHPSSILIVTWNLDFQSAYIKERLHAALRHLQSHVFKCDKGEEPAASCIMFQEVHPEALSHLLEDEWVRNYFLVTPISHTKWPGADYGNVTLVSRTVVVARASILHFGYSQMGRGAVVVDVKLNTVTAQRPREITLRLINTHLESMPVGAPMRPVQMAVLASLLRRKEEVQGGVIAGDMNAIAASDYDIPGDVGLKDAWKRPNSDEMGFTWGYQGGGDYAKARLDKVLFVQRKVYAVDEPKRVGLGIRAYDEYGVPVTFASDHYGLVASVRALGFADMTFLESRVEVGGRIWAMIGGSSSTSHPSSRRSTPPATMKSVFAPLAAVALLATSALAQLTINTPIGPVVCQPLLLTWSGGTPPYFLNRLLFIALHAFSILPGSQPGASPLIDLGVQNGNSYTWTVNIAAGTSIGLTLRDSTGTTANSAPFTINSGSDSSCVGKDPTSSGGSSETSSETSSGTSSPTSGTSTPNAAPTQAAHIGAAGMIGAAMIALLA
;
A
#
# COMPACT_ATOMS: atom_id res chain seq x y z
N MET A 1 70.74 -9.10 -19.58
CA MET A 1 70.85 -8.06 -18.54
C MET A 1 69.91 -6.93 -18.91
N LEU A 2 69.24 -6.20 -18.00
CA LEU A 2 68.70 -6.48 -16.66
C LEU A 2 68.05 -5.15 -16.18
N PHE A 3 66.96 -5.19 -15.40
CA PHE A 3 66.26 -4.03 -14.78
C PHE A 3 65.59 -3.02 -15.73
N SER A 4 64.54 -2.26 -15.34
CA SER A 4 63.44 -2.49 -14.38
C SER A 4 62.35 -1.42 -14.55
N LEU A 5 61.12 -1.65 -14.03
CA LEU A 5 60.12 -0.58 -13.86
C LEU A 5 60.59 0.46 -12.81
N PRO A 6 59.97 1.65 -12.81
CA PRO A 6 59.19 1.98 -11.62
C PRO A 6 57.78 2.55 -11.93
N VAL A 7 56.78 2.04 -11.20
CA VAL A 7 55.52 2.72 -10.90
C VAL A 7 55.35 2.65 -9.38
N LEU A 8 55.20 3.80 -8.72
CA LEU A 8 54.39 4.06 -7.52
C LEU A 8 54.85 5.37 -6.84
N ALA A 9 54.00 6.40 -6.86
CA ALA A 9 54.12 7.58 -5.99
C ALA A 9 52.75 8.30 -5.88
N ALA A 10 52.57 9.06 -4.79
CA ALA A 10 51.45 9.97 -4.54
C ALA A 10 50.03 9.35 -4.44
N LEU A 11 49.72 8.71 -3.29
CA LEU A 11 48.33 8.64 -2.78
C LEU A 11 48.28 8.48 -1.23
N ILE A 12 48.83 9.46 -0.50
CA ILE A 12 48.70 9.56 0.97
C ILE A 12 48.51 11.04 1.36
N ALA A 13 47.28 11.43 1.73
CA ALA A 13 46.94 12.52 2.64
C ALA A 13 45.40 12.60 2.75
N GLY A 14 44.83 12.39 3.95
CA GLY A 14 43.36 12.40 4.10
C GLY A 14 42.78 11.79 5.38
N ALA A 15 43.59 11.61 6.44
CA ALA A 15 43.09 11.19 7.75
C ALA A 15 42.90 12.42 8.64
N SER A 16 41.66 12.66 9.09
CA SER A 16 41.39 13.60 10.18
C SER A 16 42.00 13.07 11.48
N ALA A 17 42.54 13.96 12.32
CA ALA A 17 43.12 13.56 13.60
C ALA A 17 42.01 13.08 14.57
N SER A 18 42.18 11.85 15.09
CA SER A 18 41.35 11.26 16.16
C SER A 18 41.30 12.18 17.37
N ASN A 19 40.12 12.39 17.95
CA ASN A 19 39.97 13.13 19.20
C ASN A 19 40.04 12.20 20.42
N VAL A 20 39.74 10.90 20.24
CA VAL A 20 40.10 9.86 21.21
C VAL A 20 41.61 9.66 21.20
N LEU A 21 42.22 9.61 22.38
CA LEU A 21 43.66 9.41 22.56
C LEU A 21 44.06 7.92 22.53
N ASP A 22 44.95 7.53 21.63
CA ASP A 22 45.53 6.19 21.62
C ASP A 22 46.56 6.00 22.74
N LEU A 23 46.30 5.01 23.62
CA LEU A 23 47.17 4.66 24.74
C LEU A 23 47.84 3.29 24.54
N THR A 24 49.14 3.26 24.82
CA THR A 24 50.03 2.11 24.75
C THR A 24 50.76 1.95 26.10
N PRO A 25 51.46 0.82 26.36
CA PRO A 25 52.19 0.64 27.61
C PRO A 25 53.23 1.73 27.88
N ASP A 26 53.76 2.36 26.83
CA ASP A 26 54.81 3.38 26.92
C ASP A 26 54.28 4.77 27.32
N ASN A 27 52.99 5.07 27.07
CA ASN A 27 52.40 6.37 27.38
C ASN A 27 51.29 6.33 28.46
N PHE A 28 50.70 5.17 28.77
CA PHE A 28 49.53 5.07 29.65
C PHE A 28 49.76 5.70 31.03
N ASP A 29 50.82 5.29 31.73
CA ASP A 29 51.15 5.77 33.09
C ASP A 29 51.70 7.22 33.09
N SER A 30 51.81 7.87 31.92
CA SER A 30 52.11 9.31 31.75
C SER A 30 50.86 10.18 31.50
N VAL A 31 49.71 9.56 31.25
CA VAL A 31 48.43 10.23 30.97
C VAL A 31 47.42 9.95 32.09
N ILE A 32 47.27 8.69 32.46
CA ILE A 32 46.35 8.23 33.51
C ILE A 32 47.01 8.37 34.89
N GLY A 33 46.25 8.80 35.90
CA GLY A 33 46.79 9.07 37.23
C GLY A 33 47.78 10.23 37.28
N LYS A 34 47.45 11.32 36.58
CA LYS A 34 48.24 12.57 36.50
C LYS A 34 47.37 13.82 36.74
N GLY A 35 46.44 13.73 37.68
CA GLY A 35 45.55 14.84 38.05
C GLY A 35 44.35 15.06 37.13
N LYS A 36 44.22 14.28 36.04
CA LYS A 36 43.05 14.24 35.17
C LYS A 36 42.39 12.85 35.26
N PRO A 37 41.08 12.77 35.54
CA PRO A 37 40.34 11.53 35.36
C PRO A 37 40.06 11.26 33.87
N GLY A 38 39.62 10.05 33.53
CA GLY A 38 39.26 9.73 32.15
C GLY A 38 38.55 8.40 31.94
N LEU A 39 37.89 8.27 30.80
CA LEU A 39 37.27 7.04 30.32
C LEU A 39 38.20 6.37 29.30
N VAL A 40 38.41 5.05 29.44
CA VAL A 40 39.28 4.27 28.56
C VAL A 40 38.52 3.07 27.98
N GLU A 41 38.52 2.94 26.65
CA GLU A 41 38.09 1.74 25.93
C GLU A 41 39.26 0.76 25.75
N PHE A 42 39.15 -0.43 26.31
CA PHE A 42 40.02 -1.56 25.98
C PHE A 42 39.36 -2.38 24.86
N PHE A 43 39.93 -2.32 23.66
CA PHE A 43 39.34 -2.84 22.42
C PHE A 43 40.24 -3.88 21.73
N ALA A 44 39.74 -4.50 20.65
CA ALA A 44 40.55 -5.32 19.74
C ALA A 44 40.16 -5.03 18.28
N PRO A 45 41.12 -4.84 17.34
CA PRO A 45 40.83 -4.41 15.96
C PRO A 45 39.91 -5.33 15.14
N TRP A 46 39.79 -6.60 15.51
CA TRP A 46 38.90 -7.57 14.86
C TRP A 46 37.45 -7.53 15.40
N CYS A 47 37.22 -7.02 16.61
CA CYS A 47 35.93 -7.13 17.30
C CYS A 47 34.84 -6.23 16.67
N GLY A 48 33.70 -6.84 16.29
CA GLY A 48 32.55 -6.12 15.75
C GLY A 48 31.93 -5.12 16.74
N HIS A 49 31.84 -5.47 18.03
CA HIS A 49 31.30 -4.56 19.04
C HIS A 49 32.19 -3.32 19.27
N CYS A 50 33.51 -3.44 19.10
CA CYS A 50 34.43 -2.29 19.12
C CYS A 50 34.21 -1.39 17.89
N LYS A 51 34.11 -1.99 16.69
CA LYS A 51 33.84 -1.25 15.44
C LYS A 51 32.50 -0.50 15.49
N ASN A 52 31.50 -1.05 16.16
CA ASN A 52 30.20 -0.39 16.35
C ASN A 52 30.24 0.72 17.42
N LEU A 53 31.14 0.62 18.41
CA LEU A 53 31.32 1.64 19.46
C LEU A 53 32.15 2.83 18.97
N ALA A 54 33.20 2.60 18.18
CA ALA A 54 34.16 3.62 17.80
C ALA A 54 33.54 4.93 17.23
N PRO A 55 32.52 4.92 16.34
CA PRO A 55 31.89 6.14 15.86
C PRO A 55 31.20 6.97 16.95
N VAL A 56 30.69 6.32 18.00
CA VAL A 56 30.08 6.97 19.18
C VAL A 56 31.17 7.46 20.14
N TYR A 57 32.28 6.73 20.22
CA TYR A 57 33.41 7.08 21.09
C TYR A 57 34.23 8.27 20.57
N GLU A 58 34.37 8.43 19.25
CA GLU A 58 34.89 9.67 18.66
C GLU A 58 33.93 10.85 18.89
N GLN A 59 32.62 10.67 18.71
CA GLN A 59 31.62 11.70 19.05
C GLN A 59 31.66 12.09 20.54
N LEU A 60 31.99 11.16 21.42
CA LEU A 60 32.21 11.44 22.85
C LEU A 60 33.45 12.33 23.05
N ALA A 61 34.56 12.04 22.36
CA ALA A 61 35.76 12.87 22.42
C ALA A 61 35.54 14.27 21.81
N ASP A 62 34.73 14.39 20.75
CA ASP A 62 34.26 15.66 20.20
C ASP A 62 33.39 16.43 21.20
N ALA A 63 32.48 15.75 21.91
CA ALA A 63 31.60 16.34 22.91
C ALA A 63 32.35 16.94 24.13
N PHE A 64 33.60 16.55 24.36
CA PHE A 64 34.49 17.10 25.39
C PHE A 64 35.73 17.80 24.79
N VAL A 65 35.70 18.21 23.52
CA VAL A 65 36.86 18.79 22.82
C VAL A 65 37.43 20.03 23.52
N ASP A 66 36.58 20.88 24.09
CA ASP A 66 36.93 22.10 24.84
C ASP A 66 37.35 21.81 26.30
N ALA A 67 37.39 20.54 26.70
CA ALA A 67 37.68 20.10 28.06
C ALA A 67 38.76 18.99 28.16
N LYS A 68 39.56 18.79 27.09
CA LYS A 68 40.75 17.90 27.06
C LYS A 68 41.82 18.28 28.11
N ASP A 69 41.76 19.48 28.66
CA ASP A 69 42.57 19.92 29.79
C ASP A 69 42.08 19.33 31.14
N LYS A 70 40.82 18.89 31.23
CA LYS A 70 40.13 18.45 32.46
C LYS A 70 39.75 16.97 32.48
N VAL A 71 39.46 16.36 31.33
CA VAL A 71 39.10 14.93 31.21
C VAL A 71 39.79 14.28 30.02
N VAL A 72 40.17 13.01 30.17
CA VAL A 72 40.74 12.17 29.11
C VAL A 72 39.70 11.20 28.56
N ILE A 73 39.64 11.05 27.24
CA ILE A 73 38.87 10.00 26.55
C ILE A 73 39.85 9.27 25.64
N ALA A 74 40.01 7.97 25.86
CA ALA A 74 41.14 7.22 25.32
C ALA A 74 40.79 5.78 24.94
N LYS A 75 41.61 5.16 24.07
CA LYS A 75 41.46 3.77 23.62
C LYS A 75 42.78 3.02 23.70
N VAL A 76 42.72 1.74 24.04
CA VAL A 76 43.85 0.81 24.19
C VAL A 76 43.55 -0.44 23.38
N ASP A 77 44.38 -0.75 22.37
CA ASP A 77 44.34 -2.06 21.70
C ASP A 77 44.86 -3.13 22.68
N ALA A 78 43.93 -3.78 23.37
CA ALA A 78 44.20 -4.71 24.44
C ALA A 78 44.47 -6.15 23.95
N ASP A 79 44.43 -6.39 22.64
CA ASP A 79 44.88 -7.65 22.03
C ASP A 79 46.26 -7.48 21.37
N GLY A 80 46.54 -6.34 20.74
CA GLY A 80 47.85 -5.96 20.20
C GLY A 80 48.74 -5.22 21.21
N ALA A 81 49.06 -3.95 20.92
CA ALA A 81 50.13 -3.22 21.61
C ALA A 81 49.90 -3.04 23.13
N GLY A 82 48.66 -2.86 23.56
CA GLY A 82 48.23 -2.70 24.95
C GLY A 82 47.93 -3.99 25.70
N LYS A 83 48.30 -5.18 25.18
CA LYS A 83 47.98 -6.49 25.80
C LYS A 83 48.47 -6.64 27.24
N SER A 84 49.53 -5.93 27.65
CA SER A 84 49.99 -5.86 29.04
C SER A 84 49.05 -5.03 29.94
N LEU A 85 48.51 -3.91 29.43
CA LEU A 85 47.52 -3.08 30.11
C LEU A 85 46.17 -3.80 30.24
N GLY A 86 45.73 -4.51 29.19
CA GLY A 86 44.55 -5.37 29.24
C GLY A 86 44.64 -6.39 30.38
N LYS A 87 45.80 -7.02 30.56
CA LYS A 87 46.07 -7.90 31.72
C LYS A 87 46.12 -7.14 33.05
N LYS A 88 46.82 -5.99 33.12
CA LYS A 88 46.95 -5.13 34.32
C LYS A 88 45.60 -4.78 34.93
N TYR A 89 44.59 -4.51 34.08
CA TYR A 89 43.24 -4.09 34.49
C TYR A 89 42.17 -5.20 34.39
N GLY A 90 42.54 -6.46 34.15
CA GLY A 90 41.61 -7.60 34.18
C GLY A 90 40.61 -7.65 33.02
N VAL A 91 40.99 -7.19 31.83
CA VAL A 91 40.16 -7.21 30.62
C VAL A 91 40.05 -8.65 30.08
N THR A 92 38.83 -9.18 30.02
CA THR A 92 38.52 -10.56 29.59
C THR A 92 37.69 -10.66 28.31
N GLY A 93 37.23 -9.53 27.77
CA GLY A 93 36.46 -9.43 26.53
C GLY A 93 36.45 -8.00 26.00
N PHE A 94 35.91 -7.78 24.79
CA PHE A 94 36.02 -6.49 24.11
C PHE A 94 34.69 -5.98 23.51
N PRO A 95 34.38 -4.67 23.58
CA PRO A 95 35.12 -3.67 24.35
C PRO A 95 34.80 -3.71 25.84
N THR A 96 35.81 -3.47 26.68
CA THR A 96 35.66 -3.16 28.11
C THR A 96 35.91 -1.66 28.29
N LEU A 97 34.95 -0.98 28.92
CA LEU A 97 35.09 0.43 29.31
C LEU A 97 35.43 0.49 30.80
N LYS A 98 36.42 1.31 31.16
CA LYS A 98 36.78 1.62 32.55
C LYS A 98 36.93 3.13 32.72
N TRP A 99 36.47 3.62 33.86
CA TRP A 99 36.76 4.96 34.33
C TRP A 99 37.99 4.94 35.23
N PHE A 100 38.81 5.96 35.13
CA PHE A 100 39.98 6.20 35.97
C PHE A 100 39.80 7.56 36.65
N ASP A 101 40.02 7.61 37.95
CA ASP A 101 40.06 8.89 38.67
C ASP A 101 41.39 9.65 38.45
N ALA A 102 41.51 10.84 39.04
CA ALA A 102 42.67 11.72 38.88
C ALA A 102 43.99 11.09 39.39
N ASP A 103 43.89 10.13 40.32
CA ASP A 103 45.01 9.39 40.90
C ASP A 103 45.30 8.07 40.15
N GLY A 104 44.43 7.69 39.20
CA GLY A 104 44.63 6.57 38.28
C GLY A 104 44.07 5.24 38.79
N LYS A 105 43.21 5.26 39.79
CA LYS A 105 42.45 4.09 40.27
C LYS A 105 41.27 3.84 39.33
N ASP A 106 41.05 2.58 38.97
CA ASP A 106 40.01 2.19 38.01
C ASP A 106 38.71 1.67 38.65
N GLU A 107 37.61 1.86 37.92
CA GLU A 107 36.29 1.27 38.16
C GLU A 107 35.64 0.84 36.81
N PRO A 108 34.78 -0.19 36.79
CA PRO A 108 34.09 -0.60 35.57
C PRO A 108 33.02 0.42 35.15
N TYR A 109 32.84 0.59 33.84
CA TYR A 109 31.71 1.31 33.26
C TYR A 109 30.61 0.33 32.83
N GLU A 110 29.45 0.40 33.49
CA GLU A 110 28.36 -0.57 33.34
C GLU A 110 27.07 0.07 32.77
N SER A 111 27.14 1.31 32.27
CA SER A 111 26.01 2.03 31.67
C SER A 111 25.89 1.83 30.15
N GLY A 112 24.84 2.40 29.54
CA GLY A 112 24.59 2.31 28.10
C GLY A 112 25.73 2.90 27.26
N ARG A 113 25.98 2.34 26.07
CA ARG A 113 27.13 2.73 25.21
C ARG A 113 26.79 3.78 24.14
N ASP A 114 25.66 4.44 24.31
CA ASP A 114 25.21 5.62 23.57
C ASP A 114 25.88 6.92 24.07
N LEU A 115 25.96 7.91 23.19
CA LEU A 115 26.67 9.18 23.41
C LEU A 115 26.23 9.89 24.69
N ASP A 116 24.91 9.97 24.93
CA ASP A 116 24.32 10.62 26.10
C ASP A 116 24.73 9.90 27.40
N SER A 117 24.60 8.58 27.47
CA SER A 117 24.97 7.79 28.67
C SER A 117 26.47 7.84 28.98
N LEU A 118 27.31 7.95 27.96
CA LEU A 118 28.75 8.13 28.12
C LEU A 118 29.06 9.55 28.63
N ALA A 119 28.43 10.58 28.06
CA ALA A 119 28.66 11.98 28.43
C ALA A 119 28.07 12.35 29.80
N ASP A 120 26.88 11.86 30.15
CA ASP A 120 26.25 12.05 31.46
C ASP A 120 27.07 11.38 32.56
N PHE A 121 27.62 10.19 32.32
CA PHE A 121 28.51 9.52 33.26
C PHE A 121 29.80 10.33 33.49
N ILE A 122 30.47 10.77 32.42
CA ILE A 122 31.66 11.61 32.53
C ILE A 122 31.34 12.90 33.29
N THR A 123 30.21 13.55 32.97
CA THR A 123 29.75 14.77 33.65
C THR A 123 29.49 14.54 35.13
N LYS A 124 28.85 13.42 35.48
CA LYS A 124 28.54 13.01 36.86
C LYS A 124 29.80 12.63 37.67
N LYS A 125 30.83 12.06 37.03
CA LYS A 125 32.07 11.62 37.69
C LYS A 125 33.16 12.68 37.78
N SER A 126 33.19 13.65 36.87
CA SER A 126 34.23 14.69 36.81
C SER A 126 33.74 16.12 37.09
N GLY A 127 32.44 16.37 37.01
CA GLY A 127 31.86 17.72 37.02
C GLY A 127 32.07 18.53 35.72
N VAL A 128 32.83 17.99 34.77
CA VAL A 128 33.06 18.59 33.45
C VAL A 128 31.81 18.39 32.60
N LYS A 129 31.21 19.46 32.08
CA LYS A 129 30.08 19.36 31.14
C LYS A 129 30.57 19.08 29.72
N SER A 130 29.82 18.27 28.99
CA SER A 130 29.96 18.15 27.54
C SER A 130 29.31 19.35 26.83
N ASN A 131 29.61 19.49 25.55
CA ASN A 131 28.94 20.41 24.62
C ASN A 131 27.61 19.87 24.06
N ILE A 132 27.17 18.68 24.50
CA ILE A 132 25.87 18.10 24.14
C ILE A 132 24.78 18.92 24.82
N LYS A 133 23.72 19.28 24.09
CA LYS A 133 22.57 19.96 24.66
C LYS A 133 21.83 18.98 25.58
N PRO A 134 21.55 19.31 26.85
CA PRO A 134 20.80 18.43 27.74
C PRO A 134 19.46 18.03 27.11
N PRO A 135 19.00 16.78 27.32
CA PRO A 135 17.68 16.36 26.85
C PRO A 135 16.58 17.23 27.47
N PRO A 136 15.43 17.40 26.78
CA PRO A 136 14.30 18.10 27.36
C PRO A 136 13.81 17.40 28.66
N PRO A 137 13.18 18.14 29.59
CA PRO A 137 12.50 17.53 30.72
C PRO A 137 11.47 16.49 30.23
N PRO A 138 11.26 15.39 30.96
CA PRO A 138 10.31 14.37 30.57
C PRO A 138 8.88 14.94 30.54
N GLU A 139 8.13 14.63 29.49
CA GLU A 139 6.70 14.93 29.41
C GLU A 139 5.85 13.96 30.26
N THR A 140 6.42 12.81 30.64
CA THR A 140 5.81 11.85 31.59
C THR A 140 5.90 12.34 33.02
N LEU A 141 4.91 12.01 33.84
CA LEU A 141 4.99 12.21 35.28
C LEU A 141 5.96 11.18 35.89
N ILE A 142 7.07 11.64 36.45
CA ILE A 142 8.05 10.75 37.10
C ILE A 142 7.54 10.38 38.49
N LEU A 143 7.45 9.09 38.77
CA LEU A 143 7.01 8.52 40.04
C LEU A 143 8.11 7.67 40.69
N ASP A 144 8.05 7.55 42.02
CA ASP A 144 8.88 6.67 42.82
C ASP A 144 8.10 6.09 44.01
N ALA A 145 8.74 5.23 44.82
CA ALA A 145 8.11 4.53 45.94
C ALA A 145 7.47 5.43 47.02
N TYR A 146 7.71 6.74 47.01
CA TYR A 146 7.06 7.71 47.92
C TYR A 146 5.86 8.40 47.28
N THR A 147 5.87 8.56 45.95
CA THR A 147 4.87 9.32 45.17
C THR A 147 3.91 8.44 44.36
N PHE A 148 4.23 7.15 44.21
CA PHE A 148 3.48 6.22 43.36
C PHE A 148 2.04 6.01 43.85
N ASP A 149 1.85 5.62 45.10
CA ASP A 149 0.53 5.25 45.63
C ASP A 149 -0.41 6.48 45.71
N GLU A 150 0.12 7.71 45.80
CA GLU A 150 -0.68 8.95 45.75
C GLU A 150 -1.25 9.28 44.36
N VAL A 151 -0.65 8.74 43.29
CA VAL A 151 -1.01 9.05 41.90
C VAL A 151 -1.61 7.85 41.19
N ALA A 152 -0.91 6.71 41.20
CA ALA A 152 -1.30 5.50 40.50
C ALA A 152 -2.44 4.73 41.19
N LEU A 153 -2.72 5.00 42.47
CA LEU A 153 -3.83 4.40 43.22
C LEU A 153 -4.90 5.44 43.66
N ASP A 154 -4.88 6.64 43.05
CA ASP A 154 -5.96 7.63 43.18
C ASP A 154 -7.22 7.08 42.48
N ASP A 155 -8.24 6.73 43.27
CA ASP A 155 -9.52 6.19 42.80
C ASP A 155 -10.25 7.14 41.81
N SER A 156 -9.79 8.38 41.62
CA SER A 156 -10.27 9.34 40.62
C SER A 156 -9.52 9.33 39.28
N LYS A 157 -8.40 8.60 39.13
CA LYS A 157 -7.52 8.61 37.95
C LYS A 157 -7.44 7.27 37.24
N ASN A 158 -7.30 7.31 35.93
CA ASN A 158 -6.67 6.25 35.15
C ASN A 158 -5.19 6.59 34.99
N VAL A 159 -4.28 5.65 35.28
CA VAL A 159 -2.83 5.90 35.18
C VAL A 159 -2.12 4.80 34.40
N LEU A 160 -1.48 5.14 33.29
CA LEU A 160 -0.57 4.24 32.59
C LEU A 160 0.85 4.50 33.10
N VAL A 161 1.47 3.50 33.71
CA VAL A 161 2.83 3.58 34.27
C VAL A 161 3.77 2.67 33.49
N SER A 162 4.88 3.23 33.02
CA SER A 162 6.03 2.47 32.51
C SER A 162 7.10 2.30 33.58
N PHE A 163 7.45 1.06 33.89
CA PHE A 163 8.62 0.71 34.68
C PHE A 163 9.78 0.53 33.71
N THR A 164 10.85 1.29 33.91
CA THR A 164 11.99 1.42 32.98
C THR A 164 13.33 1.35 33.71
N ALA A 165 14.42 1.22 32.96
CA ALA A 165 15.78 1.31 33.51
C ALA A 165 16.67 2.17 32.59
N PRO A 166 17.58 3.03 33.11
CA PRO A 166 18.38 3.94 32.29
C PRO A 166 19.29 3.26 31.27
N TRP A 167 19.73 2.04 31.53
CA TRP A 167 20.58 1.23 30.65
C TRP A 167 19.80 0.43 29.59
N CYS A 168 18.47 0.29 29.70
CA CYS A 168 17.71 -0.58 28.83
C CYS A 168 17.41 0.05 27.45
N GLY A 169 17.99 -0.51 26.38
CA GLY A 169 17.76 -0.07 25.00
C GLY A 169 16.29 -0.10 24.58
N HIS A 170 15.50 -1.09 25.03
CA HIS A 170 14.07 -1.15 24.73
C HIS A 170 13.28 -0.02 25.41
N CYS A 171 13.72 0.48 26.58
CA CYS A 171 13.15 1.69 27.19
C CYS A 171 13.49 2.93 26.37
N LYS A 172 14.75 3.08 25.94
CA LYS A 172 15.20 4.22 25.12
C LYS A 172 14.47 4.29 23.79
N ASN A 173 14.27 3.17 23.10
CA ASN A 173 13.54 3.12 21.84
C ASN A 173 12.04 3.45 22.00
N MET A 174 11.45 3.14 23.15
CA MET A 174 10.04 3.44 23.47
C MET A 174 9.82 4.90 23.89
N LYS A 175 10.79 5.50 24.60
CA LYS A 175 10.67 6.82 25.22
C LYS A 175 10.12 7.92 24.29
N PRO A 176 10.59 8.10 23.04
CA PRO A 176 10.07 9.15 22.15
C PRO A 176 8.60 8.99 21.76
N ALA A 177 8.07 7.77 21.71
CA ALA A 177 6.64 7.55 21.50
C ALA A 177 5.85 7.86 22.79
N TYR A 178 6.34 7.36 23.92
CA TYR A 178 5.67 7.48 25.21
C TYR A 178 5.62 8.93 25.74
N GLU A 179 6.64 9.75 25.49
CA GLU A 179 6.64 11.18 25.82
C GLU A 179 5.66 11.99 24.97
N LYS A 180 5.50 11.68 23.67
CA LYS A 180 4.46 12.31 22.85
C LYS A 180 3.05 11.96 23.31
N VAL A 181 2.84 10.73 23.77
CA VAL A 181 1.56 10.29 24.34
C VAL A 181 1.31 11.07 25.62
N ALA A 182 2.28 11.18 26.53
CA ALA A 182 2.16 12.00 27.73
C ALA A 182 1.81 13.46 27.39
N SER A 183 2.48 14.05 26.39
CA SER A 183 2.17 15.41 25.91
C SER A 183 0.78 15.54 25.28
N THR A 184 0.32 14.51 24.56
CA THR A 184 -1.01 14.44 23.93
C THR A 184 -2.13 14.36 24.96
N PHE A 185 -1.94 13.59 26.03
CA PHE A 185 -2.92 13.37 27.10
C PHE A 185 -2.80 14.36 28.26
N LYS A 186 -1.76 15.22 28.27
CA LYS A 186 -1.55 16.33 29.23
C LYS A 186 -2.78 17.23 29.50
N PRO A 187 -3.76 17.41 28.57
CA PRO A 187 -5.00 18.14 28.86
C PRO A 187 -6.09 17.33 29.59
N GLU A 188 -5.95 16.02 29.73
CA GLU A 188 -6.90 15.13 30.41
C GLU A 188 -6.64 15.09 31.92
N ASN A 189 -7.69 15.31 32.73
CA ASN A 189 -7.54 15.50 34.18
C ASN A 189 -7.52 14.17 34.98
N ASP A 190 -7.89 13.06 34.33
CA ASP A 190 -7.99 11.72 34.91
C ASP A 190 -7.46 10.61 33.97
N CYS A 191 -6.54 10.95 33.06
CA CYS A 191 -5.82 10.02 32.21
C CYS A 191 -4.31 10.37 32.22
N ILE A 192 -3.57 9.82 33.18
CA ILE A 192 -2.20 10.19 33.52
C ILE A 192 -1.19 9.21 32.90
N ILE A 193 -0.10 9.71 32.33
CA ILE A 193 0.97 8.90 31.75
C ILE A 193 2.25 9.14 32.57
N ALA A 194 2.77 8.08 33.15
CA ALA A 194 3.82 8.13 34.16
C ALA A 194 4.98 7.16 33.90
N ASN A 195 6.13 7.45 34.51
CA ASN A 195 7.33 6.63 34.40
C ASN A 195 7.98 6.43 35.78
N VAL A 196 8.30 5.18 36.10
CA VAL A 196 9.12 4.78 37.25
C VAL A 196 10.45 4.26 36.73
N ASP A 197 11.56 4.72 37.31
CA ASP A 197 12.84 4.02 37.20
C ASP A 197 12.78 2.81 38.14
N GLY A 198 12.56 1.62 37.60
CA GLY A 198 12.39 0.39 38.38
C GLY A 198 13.70 -0.27 38.79
N ASP A 199 14.85 0.28 38.35
CA ASP A 199 16.21 -0.19 38.65
C ASP A 199 16.84 0.59 39.82
N ASP A 200 16.37 1.82 40.09
CA ASP A 200 16.72 2.57 41.30
C ASP A 200 16.36 1.77 42.57
N LYS A 201 17.33 1.61 43.47
CA LYS A 201 17.21 0.90 44.75
C LYS A 201 16.04 1.38 45.61
N LYS A 202 15.65 2.67 45.53
CA LYS A 202 14.48 3.17 46.27
C LYS A 202 13.16 2.57 45.77
N ASN A 203 13.13 2.14 44.51
CA ASN A 203 11.97 1.57 43.83
C ASN A 203 11.99 0.02 43.80
N ALA A 204 13.01 -0.64 44.36
CA ALA A 204 13.15 -2.10 44.26
C ALA A 204 11.94 -2.87 44.83
N GLU A 205 11.42 -2.47 46.00
CA GLU A 205 10.21 -3.10 46.58
C GLU A 205 8.93 -2.71 45.81
N LEU A 206 8.90 -1.58 45.11
CA LEU A 206 7.79 -1.17 44.24
C LEU A 206 7.77 -1.99 42.93
N SER A 207 8.92 -2.16 42.28
CA SER A 207 9.10 -3.07 41.14
C SER A 207 8.69 -4.50 41.49
N LYS A 208 9.07 -4.97 42.69
CA LYS A 208 8.72 -6.28 43.23
C LYS A 208 7.24 -6.42 43.59
N LYS A 209 6.62 -5.41 44.24
CA LYS A 209 5.16 -5.32 44.53
C LYS A 209 4.32 -5.58 43.29
N TYR A 210 4.76 -5.08 42.13
CA TYR A 210 4.05 -5.23 40.85
C TYR A 210 4.65 -6.29 39.91
N GLY A 211 5.61 -7.10 40.34
CA GLY A 211 6.13 -8.23 39.57
C GLY A 211 6.94 -7.83 38.32
N VAL A 212 7.63 -6.69 38.34
CA VAL A 212 8.51 -6.25 37.25
C VAL A 212 9.75 -7.15 37.20
N GLN A 213 9.86 -7.96 36.13
CA GLN A 213 10.96 -8.92 35.92
C GLN A 213 11.90 -8.53 34.76
N GLY A 214 11.61 -7.42 34.08
CA GLY A 214 12.40 -6.90 32.96
C GLY A 214 11.89 -5.52 32.54
N PHE A 215 12.54 -4.89 31.55
CA PHE A 215 12.27 -3.50 31.18
C PHE A 215 12.14 -3.31 29.66
N PRO A 216 11.19 -2.49 29.16
CA PRO A 216 10.10 -1.87 29.92
C PRO A 216 8.97 -2.87 30.22
N THR A 217 8.47 -2.82 31.45
CA THR A 217 7.14 -3.36 31.83
C THR A 217 6.18 -2.19 31.93
N ILE A 218 4.96 -2.33 31.39
CA ILE A 218 3.97 -1.25 31.37
C ILE A 218 2.68 -1.78 32.00
N LYS A 219 2.11 -1.03 32.94
CA LYS A 219 0.89 -1.39 33.67
C LYS A 219 -0.08 -0.24 33.67
N PHE A 220 -1.35 -0.55 33.55
CA PHE A 220 -2.46 0.39 33.60
C PHE A 220 -3.21 0.21 34.92
N PHE A 221 -3.40 1.31 35.64
CA PHE A 221 -4.14 1.38 36.89
C PHE A 221 -5.50 2.04 36.60
N PRO A 222 -6.59 1.25 36.53
CA PRO A 222 -7.92 1.75 36.18
C PRO A 222 -8.57 2.53 37.33
N LYS A 223 -9.26 3.62 36.97
CA LYS A 223 -10.01 4.48 37.89
C LYS A 223 -10.99 3.68 38.76
N GLY A 224 -10.86 3.83 40.08
CA GLY A 224 -11.68 3.14 41.08
C GLY A 224 -11.29 1.68 41.33
N SER A 225 -10.12 1.22 40.88
CA SER A 225 -9.60 -0.12 41.15
C SER A 225 -8.08 -0.08 41.42
N LYS A 226 -7.67 -0.77 42.49
CA LYS A 226 -6.26 -0.81 42.94
C LYS A 226 -5.48 -1.99 42.36
N GLU A 227 -6.18 -2.88 41.65
CA GLU A 227 -5.58 -3.95 40.86
C GLU A 227 -5.15 -3.44 39.48
N PRO A 228 -3.86 -3.55 39.12
CA PRO A 228 -3.38 -3.15 37.80
C PRO A 228 -3.70 -4.17 36.71
N VAL A 229 -3.75 -3.69 35.48
CA VAL A 229 -3.85 -4.48 34.25
C VAL A 229 -2.54 -4.36 33.48
N ASP A 230 -1.98 -5.49 33.04
CA ASP A 230 -0.77 -5.49 32.20
C ASP A 230 -1.05 -4.95 30.79
N TYR A 231 -0.14 -4.13 30.27
CA TYR A 231 -0.24 -3.55 28.93
C TYR A 231 0.48 -4.44 27.91
N GLU A 232 -0.30 -5.29 27.24
CA GLU A 232 0.15 -6.19 26.16
C GLU A 232 0.02 -5.55 24.76
N GLY A 233 -0.09 -4.22 24.69
CA GLY A 233 -0.22 -3.47 23.43
C GLY A 233 1.10 -3.23 22.70
N GLY A 234 1.00 -2.76 21.44
CA GLY A 234 2.15 -2.26 20.70
C GLY A 234 2.78 -1.03 21.37
N ARG A 235 4.02 -0.70 21.02
CA ARG A 235 4.78 0.39 21.67
C ARG A 235 4.87 1.67 20.81
N SER A 236 3.98 1.82 19.82
CA SER A 236 3.89 3.04 19.02
C SER A 236 2.98 4.09 19.68
N GLU A 237 3.14 5.34 19.23
CA GLU A 237 2.27 6.46 19.63
C GLU A 237 0.78 6.16 19.39
N ALA A 238 0.45 5.44 18.30
CA ALA A 238 -0.92 5.06 17.97
C ALA A 238 -1.48 3.97 18.90
N ASP A 239 -0.68 2.97 19.26
CA ASP A 239 -1.11 1.87 20.15
C ASP A 239 -1.45 2.39 21.55
N PHE A 240 -0.63 3.30 22.08
CA PHE A 240 -0.88 3.96 23.36
C PHE A 240 -2.07 4.91 23.28
N VAL A 241 -2.19 5.75 22.24
CA VAL A 241 -3.35 6.65 22.05
C VAL A 241 -4.65 5.86 21.97
N ASN A 242 -4.70 4.76 21.21
CA ASN A 242 -5.89 3.93 21.07
C ASN A 242 -6.29 3.27 22.40
N PHE A 243 -5.34 2.69 23.13
CA PHE A 243 -5.60 2.09 24.44
C PHE A 243 -6.08 3.12 25.47
N LEU A 244 -5.45 4.29 25.54
CA LEU A 244 -5.83 5.34 26.48
C LEU A 244 -7.17 5.98 26.12
N ASN A 245 -7.50 6.13 24.84
CA ASN A 245 -8.84 6.50 24.39
C ASN A 245 -9.88 5.49 24.89
N GLU A 246 -9.64 4.19 24.72
CA GLU A 246 -10.53 3.12 25.20
C GLU A 246 -10.68 3.12 26.73
N LYS A 247 -9.57 3.11 27.47
CA LYS A 247 -9.61 2.94 28.94
C LYS A 247 -9.98 4.21 29.71
N CYS A 248 -9.60 5.39 29.21
CA CYS A 248 -9.97 6.66 29.85
C CYS A 248 -11.28 7.25 29.32
N GLY A 249 -11.89 6.68 28.26
CA GLY A 249 -13.08 7.25 27.62
C GLY A 249 -12.84 8.56 26.86
N THR A 250 -11.61 8.77 26.38
CA THR A 250 -11.14 10.01 25.73
C THR A 250 -11.08 9.86 24.21
N GLN A 251 -10.89 10.96 23.48
CA GLN A 251 -10.88 10.97 22.00
C GLN A 251 -9.69 11.77 21.43
N ARG A 252 -8.49 11.47 21.93
CA ARG A 252 -7.22 12.05 21.48
C ARG A 252 -6.78 11.52 20.12
N ALA A 253 -6.01 12.33 19.39
CA ALA A 253 -5.43 11.98 18.10
C ALA A 253 -3.91 11.77 18.18
N VAL A 254 -3.38 10.90 17.33
CA VAL A 254 -1.94 10.73 17.11
C VAL A 254 -1.37 12.04 16.53
N GLY A 255 -0.22 12.50 17.03
CA GLY A 255 0.30 13.85 16.75
C GLY A 255 -0.34 14.97 17.58
N GLY A 256 -1.20 14.64 18.54
CA GLY A 256 -1.77 15.56 19.52
C GLY A 256 -3.13 16.16 19.16
N GLY A 257 -3.83 16.70 20.17
CA GLY A 257 -5.18 17.24 20.05
C GLY A 257 -6.26 16.15 20.03
N LEU A 258 -7.46 16.51 19.55
CA LEU A 258 -8.63 15.64 19.50
C LEU A 258 -8.93 15.09 18.09
N SER A 259 -9.55 13.91 18.03
CA SER A 259 -9.99 13.24 16.80
C SER A 259 -11.08 14.03 16.05
N ASP A 260 -11.41 13.62 14.81
CA ASP A 260 -12.55 14.16 14.07
C ASP A 260 -13.94 13.70 14.55
N THR A 261 -13.99 12.70 15.44
CA THR A 261 -15.23 12.27 16.13
C THR A 261 -15.44 12.98 17.46
N ALA A 262 -14.40 13.60 18.03
CA ALA A 262 -14.43 14.12 19.40
C ALA A 262 -15.57 15.13 19.62
N GLY A 263 -16.41 14.82 20.61
CA GLY A 263 -17.58 15.62 20.98
C GLY A 263 -18.82 15.42 20.10
N ARG A 264 -18.79 14.54 19.09
CA ARG A 264 -20.00 14.13 18.37
C ARG A 264 -20.82 13.12 19.17
N LEU A 265 -22.14 13.15 18.99
CA LEU A 265 -23.12 12.25 19.61
C LEU A 265 -24.00 11.67 18.50
N ALA A 266 -24.04 10.34 18.34
CA ALA A 266 -24.68 9.70 17.18
C ALA A 266 -26.17 10.06 17.00
N GLU A 267 -26.93 10.16 18.09
CA GLU A 267 -28.35 10.54 18.08
C GLU A 267 -28.54 12.00 17.64
N PHE A 268 -27.61 12.89 18.01
CA PHE A 268 -27.63 14.29 17.59
C PHE A 268 -27.07 14.50 16.18
N ASP A 269 -26.17 13.63 15.70
CA ASP A 269 -25.74 13.62 14.31
C ASP A 269 -26.93 13.30 13.40
N GLU A 270 -27.73 12.27 13.73
CA GLU A 270 -28.95 11.97 12.97
C GLU A 270 -29.95 13.14 12.99
N LEU A 271 -30.22 13.73 14.17
CA LEU A 271 -31.09 14.91 14.26
C LEU A 271 -30.50 16.13 13.52
N ALA A 272 -29.18 16.32 13.50
CA ALA A 272 -28.51 17.40 12.77
C ALA A 272 -28.63 17.22 11.24
N HIS A 273 -28.43 16.00 10.74
CA HIS A 273 -28.62 15.65 9.34
C HIS A 273 -30.08 15.88 8.90
N GLN A 274 -31.05 15.40 9.69
CA GLN A 274 -32.48 15.59 9.42
C GLN A 274 -32.84 17.08 9.46
N PHE A 275 -32.38 17.82 10.47
CA PHE A 275 -32.64 19.24 10.65
C PHE A 275 -32.07 20.08 9.48
N PHE A 276 -30.82 19.85 9.06
CA PHE A 276 -30.24 20.65 7.99
C PHE A 276 -30.94 20.39 6.64
N ALA A 277 -31.33 19.15 6.37
CA ALA A 277 -32.09 18.76 5.17
C ALA A 277 -33.58 19.18 5.19
N ALA A 278 -34.13 19.54 6.36
CA ALA A 278 -35.54 19.88 6.54
C ALA A 278 -35.89 21.32 6.13
N GLY A 279 -37.16 21.55 5.76
CA GLY A 279 -37.75 22.89 5.65
C GLY A 279 -38.09 23.49 7.03
N ALA A 280 -38.35 24.80 7.08
CA ALA A 280 -38.51 25.56 8.32
C ALA A 280 -39.50 24.95 9.35
N ASP A 281 -40.70 24.57 8.92
CA ASP A 281 -41.74 24.01 9.80
C ASP A 281 -41.37 22.64 10.40
N VAL A 282 -40.45 21.92 9.74
CA VAL A 282 -39.93 20.62 10.20
C VAL A 282 -38.68 20.82 11.07
N ARG A 283 -37.83 21.81 10.75
CA ARG A 283 -36.69 22.22 11.61
C ARG A 283 -37.11 22.59 13.01
N ASN A 284 -38.21 23.34 13.17
CA ASN A 284 -38.71 23.70 14.49
C ASN A 284 -39.09 22.46 15.33
N LYS A 285 -39.68 21.43 14.72
CA LYS A 285 -40.04 20.18 15.40
C LYS A 285 -38.80 19.38 15.81
N LEU A 286 -37.84 19.24 14.89
CA LEU A 286 -36.56 18.57 15.15
C LEU A 286 -35.70 19.29 16.20
N TYR A 287 -35.85 20.63 16.32
CA TYR A 287 -35.23 21.41 17.38
C TYR A 287 -35.84 21.15 18.77
N GLU A 288 -37.17 21.05 18.88
CA GLU A 288 -37.85 20.68 20.14
C GLU A 288 -37.55 19.23 20.55
N GLU A 289 -37.47 18.32 19.58
CA GLU A 289 -37.06 16.91 19.77
C GLU A 289 -35.62 16.83 20.29
N ALA A 290 -34.67 17.50 19.63
CA ALA A 290 -33.29 17.63 20.09
C ALA A 290 -33.19 18.31 21.47
N SER A 291 -34.02 19.31 21.74
CA SER A 291 -34.06 20.03 23.03
C SER A 291 -34.59 19.17 24.16
N THR A 292 -35.48 18.22 23.86
CA THR A 292 -35.95 17.19 24.79
C THR A 292 -34.83 16.18 25.07
N LEU A 293 -34.19 15.66 24.03
CA LEU A 293 -33.08 14.70 24.16
C LEU A 293 -31.85 15.29 24.88
N ALA A 294 -31.61 16.60 24.73
CA ALA A 294 -30.49 17.30 25.36
C ALA A 294 -30.57 17.37 26.90
N GLN A 295 -31.73 17.04 27.49
CA GLN A 295 -31.91 16.96 28.93
C GLN A 295 -31.12 15.80 29.55
N THR A 296 -30.87 14.73 28.78
CA THR A 296 -30.12 13.54 29.21
C THR A 296 -28.77 13.37 28.50
N ALA A 297 -28.64 13.85 27.26
CA ALA A 297 -27.48 13.60 26.38
C ALA A 297 -26.21 14.45 26.67
N GLY A 298 -25.89 14.70 27.94
CA GLY A 298 -24.61 15.28 28.38
C GLY A 298 -24.32 16.71 27.88
N ALA A 299 -23.07 17.13 27.95
CA ALA A 299 -22.67 18.52 27.70
C ALA A 299 -22.57 18.92 26.21
N ALA A 300 -22.28 17.96 25.32
CA ALA A 300 -22.07 18.25 23.90
C ALA A 300 -23.37 18.58 23.14
N SER A 301 -24.50 18.00 23.54
CA SER A 301 -25.85 18.29 23.01
C SER A 301 -26.15 19.80 22.93
N LYS A 302 -25.73 20.57 23.95
CA LYS A 302 -25.89 22.03 24.03
C LYS A 302 -25.24 22.79 22.87
N GLN A 303 -24.20 22.23 22.24
CA GLN A 303 -23.57 22.82 21.07
C GLN A 303 -24.31 22.48 19.76
N TYR A 304 -24.94 21.30 19.65
CA TYR A 304 -25.87 21.00 18.56
C TYR A 304 -27.09 21.92 18.61
N LEU A 305 -27.72 22.07 19.79
CA LEU A 305 -28.83 23.00 19.99
C LEU A 305 -28.46 24.43 19.59
N ARG A 306 -27.27 24.91 19.98
CA ARG A 306 -26.79 26.24 19.58
C ARG A 306 -26.64 26.38 18.06
N VAL A 307 -26.23 25.33 17.34
CA VAL A 307 -26.16 25.37 15.87
C VAL A 307 -27.57 25.41 15.27
N MET A 308 -28.48 24.57 15.75
CA MET A 308 -29.88 24.56 15.33
C MET A 308 -30.56 25.91 15.59
N GLU A 309 -30.44 26.46 16.81
CA GLU A 309 -30.94 27.78 17.23
C GLU A 309 -30.46 28.90 16.28
N LYS A 310 -29.19 28.89 15.87
CA LYS A 310 -28.61 29.89 14.96
C LYS A 310 -29.03 29.73 13.50
N VAL A 311 -29.54 28.55 13.12
CA VAL A 311 -30.17 28.33 11.80
C VAL A 311 -31.67 28.70 11.84
N VAL A 312 -32.41 28.34 12.90
CA VAL A 312 -33.82 28.74 13.09
C VAL A 312 -33.97 30.25 13.20
N ASN A 313 -33.23 30.88 14.12
CA ASN A 313 -33.30 32.31 14.41
C ASN A 313 -32.40 33.16 13.50
N GLY A 314 -32.04 32.65 12.30
CA GLY A 314 -30.96 33.24 11.51
C GLY A 314 -30.93 32.76 10.05
N SER A 315 -29.88 32.02 9.69
CA SER A 315 -29.64 31.61 8.31
C SER A 315 -28.75 30.37 8.25
N GLU A 316 -29.06 29.46 7.32
CA GLU A 316 -28.27 28.24 7.02
C GLU A 316 -26.79 28.56 6.75
N ALA A 317 -26.51 29.71 6.14
CA ALA A 317 -25.16 30.20 5.87
C ALA A 317 -24.32 30.44 7.14
N TYR A 318 -24.91 30.38 8.35
CA TYR A 318 -24.18 30.31 9.62
C TYR A 318 -23.24 29.09 9.66
N VAL A 319 -23.71 27.91 9.25
CA VAL A 319 -22.97 26.64 9.39
C VAL A 319 -21.69 26.66 8.56
N GLU A 320 -21.78 27.09 7.30
CA GLU A 320 -20.62 27.23 6.40
C GLU A 320 -19.62 28.28 6.89
N LYS A 321 -20.12 29.47 7.28
CA LYS A 321 -19.29 30.59 7.77
C LYS A 321 -18.56 30.22 9.06
N GLU A 322 -19.24 29.58 10.01
CA GLU A 322 -18.64 29.15 11.28
C GLU A 322 -17.64 28.00 11.05
N THR A 323 -17.97 27.00 10.23
CA THR A 323 -17.03 25.93 9.85
C THR A 323 -15.74 26.49 9.26
N THR A 324 -15.86 27.43 8.32
CA THR A 324 -14.72 28.13 7.70
C THR A 324 -13.93 28.95 8.74
N ARG A 325 -14.60 29.58 9.71
CA ARG A 325 -13.97 30.39 10.76
C ARG A 325 -13.19 29.53 11.75
N LEU A 326 -13.76 28.40 12.21
CA LEU A 326 -13.08 27.52 13.16
C LEU A 326 -11.88 26.80 12.51
N ALA A 327 -11.99 26.36 11.26
CA ALA A 327 -10.87 25.79 10.51
C ALA A 327 -9.67 26.74 10.45
N LYS A 328 -9.89 28.02 10.14
CA LYS A 328 -8.87 29.09 10.12
C LYS A 328 -8.27 29.44 11.49
N ILE A 329 -8.83 28.93 12.59
CA ILE A 329 -8.27 29.09 13.95
C ILE A 329 -7.48 27.84 14.35
N LEU A 330 -7.99 26.65 14.03
CA LEU A 330 -7.28 25.38 14.25
C LEU A 330 -5.95 25.31 13.49
N ASP A 331 -5.92 25.81 12.25
CA ASP A 331 -4.73 25.90 11.42
C ASP A 331 -3.60 26.72 12.06
N LYS A 332 -3.95 27.84 12.75
CA LYS A 332 -2.98 28.76 13.36
C LYS A 332 -2.32 28.24 14.62
N ARG A 333 -2.89 27.22 15.29
CA ARG A 333 -2.39 26.59 16.53
C ARG A 333 -1.96 27.56 17.66
N SER A 334 -2.47 28.78 17.67
CA SER A 334 -1.97 29.88 18.51
C SER A 334 -2.75 30.09 19.81
N LEU A 335 -3.35 29.03 20.37
CA LEU A 335 -4.23 29.05 21.54
C LEU A 335 -3.84 27.91 22.50
N SER A 336 -4.30 27.97 23.76
CA SER A 336 -4.09 26.88 24.72
C SER A 336 -4.73 25.57 24.23
N SER A 337 -4.17 24.43 24.62
CA SER A 337 -4.70 23.09 24.30
C SER A 337 -6.19 22.97 24.60
N SER A 338 -6.61 23.37 25.80
CA SER A 338 -8.02 23.40 26.22
C SER A 338 -8.93 24.22 25.29
N LYS A 339 -8.42 25.32 24.69
CA LYS A 339 -9.19 26.16 23.78
C LYS A 339 -9.17 25.63 22.35
N MET A 340 -8.07 24.98 21.93
CA MET A 340 -8.00 24.23 20.68
C MET A 340 -8.99 23.05 20.69
N ASP A 341 -9.08 22.33 21.81
CA ASP A 341 -10.02 21.22 22.02
C ASP A 341 -11.48 21.69 21.93
N GLU A 342 -11.86 22.78 22.62
CA GLU A 342 -13.20 23.39 22.52
C GLU A 342 -13.56 23.75 21.07
N ILE A 343 -12.60 24.29 20.31
CA ILE A 343 -12.78 24.69 18.92
C ILE A 343 -12.85 23.47 17.99
N LYS A 344 -12.07 22.42 18.25
CA LYS A 344 -12.09 21.16 17.50
C LYS A 344 -13.42 20.43 17.69
N ILE A 345 -13.92 20.33 18.92
CA ILE A 345 -15.26 19.79 19.23
C ILE A 345 -16.34 20.57 18.45
N LYS A 346 -16.30 21.90 18.48
CA LYS A 346 -17.26 22.73 17.73
C LYS A 346 -17.19 22.51 16.21
N ALA A 347 -15.99 22.37 15.65
CA ALA A 347 -15.80 22.07 14.24
C ALA A 347 -16.30 20.65 13.88
N ASN A 348 -16.04 19.65 14.72
CA ASN A 348 -16.53 18.27 14.54
C ASN A 348 -18.07 18.21 14.57
N ILE A 349 -18.71 18.90 15.52
CA ILE A 349 -20.18 18.98 15.62
C ILE A 349 -20.78 19.69 14.39
N LEU A 350 -20.13 20.75 13.88
CA LEU A 350 -20.60 21.42 12.65
C LEU A 350 -20.54 20.51 11.42
N LYS A 351 -19.59 19.57 11.33
CA LYS A 351 -19.57 18.58 10.23
C LYS A 351 -20.83 17.73 10.17
N ALA A 352 -21.45 17.39 11.31
CA ALA A 352 -22.69 16.60 11.35
C ALA A 352 -23.87 17.29 10.66
N PHE A 353 -23.87 18.63 10.57
CA PHE A 353 -24.86 19.39 9.80
C PHE A 353 -24.55 19.43 8.29
N VAL A 354 -23.36 18.99 7.86
CA VAL A 354 -22.83 19.19 6.48
C VAL A 354 -22.47 17.86 5.78
N GLU A 355 -22.32 16.75 6.50
CA GLU A 355 -21.89 15.43 5.98
C GLU A 355 -22.98 14.71 5.15
N ASP A 356 -23.22 15.26 3.95
CA ASP A 356 -23.68 14.71 2.67
C ASP A 356 -24.81 13.63 2.58
N LYS A 357 -25.60 13.80 1.51
CA LYS A 357 -26.73 12.97 1.07
C LYS A 357 -26.35 11.50 0.79
N THR A 358 -25.07 11.17 0.65
CA THR A 358 -24.59 9.78 0.54
C THR A 358 -25.04 8.91 1.72
N ASN A 359 -25.10 9.44 2.95
CA ASN A 359 -25.60 8.69 4.11
C ASN A 359 -27.12 8.44 4.07
N GLN A 360 -27.90 9.35 3.47
CA GLN A 360 -29.35 9.15 3.31
C GLN A 360 -29.65 7.91 2.46
N ARG A 361 -28.88 7.65 1.39
CA ARG A 361 -28.99 6.41 0.61
C ARG A 361 -28.67 5.17 1.45
N LEU A 362 -27.64 5.22 2.30
CA LEU A 362 -27.26 4.09 3.16
C LEU A 362 -28.29 3.78 4.26
N VAL A 363 -28.91 4.80 4.88
CA VAL A 363 -29.97 4.60 5.88
C VAL A 363 -31.27 4.11 5.22
N LEU A 364 -31.65 4.66 4.06
CA LEU A 364 -32.80 4.18 3.29
C LEU A 364 -32.59 2.75 2.76
N LEU A 365 -31.38 2.40 2.33
CA LEU A 365 -31.01 1.02 1.98
C LEU A 365 -31.15 0.09 3.19
N LYS A 366 -30.59 0.45 4.35
CA LYS A 366 -30.71 -0.36 5.59
C LYS A 366 -32.16 -0.57 6.03
N ARG A 367 -33.04 0.42 5.82
CA ARG A 367 -34.48 0.29 6.08
C ARG A 367 -35.12 -0.66 5.07
N SER A 368 -34.90 -0.43 3.78
CA SER A 368 -35.42 -1.28 2.70
C SER A 368 -34.95 -2.74 2.79
N THR A 369 -33.71 -3.01 3.20
CA THR A 369 -33.23 -4.39 3.43
C THR A 369 -33.93 -5.07 4.60
N ARG A 370 -34.31 -4.32 5.64
CA ARG A 370 -35.00 -4.85 6.81
C ARG A 370 -36.46 -5.19 6.51
N ASP A 371 -37.11 -4.39 5.66
CA ASP A 371 -38.46 -4.68 5.16
C ASP A 371 -38.41 -5.90 4.20
N LEU A 372 -37.39 -6.00 3.34
CA LEU A 372 -37.14 -7.18 2.49
C LEU A 372 -36.86 -8.47 3.27
N GLU A 373 -36.17 -8.41 4.42
CA GLU A 373 -35.95 -9.58 5.27
C GLU A 373 -37.27 -10.13 5.86
N VAL A 374 -38.25 -9.26 6.14
CA VAL A 374 -39.57 -9.68 6.62
C VAL A 374 -40.38 -10.33 5.51
N ASP A 375 -40.42 -9.76 4.30
CA ASP A 375 -41.09 -10.37 3.14
C ASP A 375 -40.46 -11.73 2.74
N LEU A 376 -39.14 -11.86 2.88
CA LEU A 376 -38.42 -13.11 2.62
C LEU A 376 -38.70 -14.23 3.65
N GLN A 377 -39.16 -13.89 4.86
CA GLN A 377 -39.62 -14.90 5.82
C GLN A 377 -40.99 -15.48 5.43
N TRP A 378 -41.93 -14.66 4.97
CA TRP A 378 -43.27 -15.13 4.56
C TRP A 378 -43.25 -15.96 3.28
N HIS A 379 -42.40 -15.62 2.31
CA HIS A 379 -42.31 -16.35 1.03
C HIS A 379 -41.65 -17.75 1.13
N ARG A 380 -41.07 -18.15 2.27
CA ARG A 380 -40.49 -19.49 2.46
C ARG A 380 -41.51 -20.61 2.72
N LEU A 381 -42.80 -20.29 2.89
CA LEU A 381 -43.86 -21.28 3.17
C LEU A 381 -44.69 -21.70 1.95
N ALA A 382 -44.35 -21.25 0.74
CA ALA A 382 -45.10 -21.58 -0.48
C ALA A 382 -44.21 -22.05 -1.65
N TYR A 383 -44.71 -23.08 -2.36
CA TYR A 383 -44.25 -23.58 -3.66
C TYR A 383 -42.82 -24.11 -3.83
N LEU A 384 -42.71 -25.43 -3.63
CA LEU A 384 -41.91 -26.29 -4.50
C LEU A 384 -42.51 -26.35 -5.91
N SER A 385 -41.69 -26.71 -6.90
CA SER A 385 -42.06 -27.03 -8.30
C SER A 385 -42.54 -25.87 -9.19
N LEU A 386 -41.65 -25.39 -10.07
CA LEU A 386 -41.81 -25.52 -11.54
C LEU A 386 -40.54 -25.00 -12.25
N THR A 387 -39.82 -25.89 -12.94
CA THR A 387 -38.56 -25.57 -13.65
C THR A 387 -38.74 -25.59 -15.16
N ASP A 388 -39.06 -24.44 -15.77
CA ASP A 388 -38.94 -24.25 -17.23
C ASP A 388 -38.67 -22.79 -17.66
N VAL A 389 -39.30 -21.80 -17.00
CA VAL A 389 -39.26 -20.38 -17.43
C VAL A 389 -37.85 -19.77 -17.52
N LYS A 390 -36.87 -20.27 -16.73
CA LYS A 390 -35.51 -19.72 -16.70
C LYS A 390 -34.65 -20.05 -17.93
N ALA A 391 -34.99 -21.08 -18.71
CA ALA A 391 -34.19 -21.48 -19.88
C ALA A 391 -34.31 -20.47 -21.03
N SER A 392 -35.54 -20.11 -21.40
CA SER A 392 -35.85 -19.28 -22.57
C SER A 392 -35.25 -17.87 -22.51
N ILE A 393 -35.24 -17.26 -21.32
CA ILE A 393 -34.73 -15.89 -21.13
C ILE A 393 -33.21 -15.82 -21.32
N SER A 394 -32.46 -16.82 -20.81
CA SER A 394 -31.00 -16.86 -20.98
C SER A 394 -30.59 -17.14 -22.42
N ALA A 395 -31.34 -18.00 -23.13
CA ALA A 395 -31.10 -18.30 -24.53
C ALA A 395 -31.31 -17.07 -25.44
N PHE A 396 -32.33 -16.27 -25.17
CA PHE A 396 -32.63 -15.06 -25.94
C PHE A 396 -31.56 -13.96 -25.78
N LEU A 397 -31.08 -13.73 -24.54
CA LEU A 397 -30.04 -12.74 -24.26
C LEU A 397 -28.69 -13.12 -24.90
N PHE A 398 -28.30 -14.40 -24.82
CA PHE A 398 -27.02 -14.87 -25.36
C PHE A 398 -26.96 -14.79 -26.90
N ALA A 399 -28.10 -14.98 -27.58
CA ALA A 399 -28.20 -14.85 -29.03
C ALA A 399 -28.00 -13.41 -29.54
N ILE A 400 -28.39 -12.41 -28.75
CA ILE A 400 -28.19 -10.99 -29.07
C ILE A 400 -26.72 -10.59 -28.86
N GLU A 401 -26.07 -11.12 -27.83
CA GLU A 401 -24.66 -10.84 -27.51
C GLU A 401 -23.69 -11.36 -28.60
N GLU A 402 -23.91 -12.58 -29.11
CA GLU A 402 -23.15 -13.15 -30.24
C GLU A 402 -23.33 -12.36 -31.56
N LEU A 403 -24.51 -11.77 -31.78
CA LEU A 403 -24.80 -11.01 -33.01
C LEU A 403 -24.09 -9.65 -33.03
N LEU A 404 -24.06 -8.96 -31.88
CA LEU A 404 -23.34 -7.69 -31.71
C LEU A 404 -21.81 -7.85 -31.83
N LEU A 405 -21.25 -8.90 -31.23
CA LEU A 405 -19.80 -9.16 -31.26
C LEU A 405 -19.24 -9.42 -32.67
N ARG A 406 -20.07 -9.90 -33.61
CA ARG A 406 -19.62 -10.20 -34.99
C ARG A 406 -19.72 -9.01 -35.95
N LEU A 407 -20.34 -7.89 -35.56
CA LEU A 407 -20.53 -6.72 -36.42
C LEU A 407 -19.47 -5.61 -36.25
N LEU A 408 -18.68 -5.61 -35.16
CA LEU A 408 -17.98 -4.40 -34.70
C LEU A 408 -16.44 -4.35 -34.86
N SER A 409 -15.76 -5.38 -35.39
CA SER A 409 -14.33 -5.25 -35.80
C SER A 409 -13.81 -6.38 -36.71
N PRO A 410 -13.60 -6.12 -38.01
CA PRO A 410 -12.83 -6.99 -38.90
C PRO A 410 -11.34 -6.56 -39.01
N ASN A 411 -10.45 -7.40 -38.48
CA ASN A 411 -8.99 -7.43 -38.67
C ASN A 411 -8.12 -6.32 -38.00
N LEU A 412 -7.11 -6.79 -37.26
CA LEU A 412 -5.89 -6.06 -36.92
C LEU A 412 -4.70 -7.05 -37.05
N PRO A 413 -3.73 -6.84 -37.97
CA PRO A 413 -2.57 -7.73 -38.13
C PRO A 413 -1.41 -7.41 -37.16
N THR A 414 -0.36 -8.23 -37.22
CA THR A 414 0.64 -8.41 -36.15
C THR A 414 1.98 -7.67 -36.35
N SER A 415 2.86 -7.82 -35.37
CA SER A 415 4.22 -7.24 -35.30
C SER A 415 5.18 -7.75 -36.39
N ASP A 416 6.20 -6.95 -36.71
CA ASP A 416 7.59 -7.22 -36.29
C ASP A 416 8.59 -6.15 -36.80
N SER A 417 9.64 -5.89 -36.02
CA SER A 417 11.04 -5.67 -36.44
C SER A 417 11.86 -5.01 -35.32
N VAL A 418 13.18 -5.02 -35.46
CA VAL A 418 14.17 -4.61 -34.45
C VAL A 418 15.27 -3.85 -35.18
N ASP A 419 15.78 -2.76 -34.59
CA ASP A 419 17.22 -2.57 -34.65
C ASP A 419 17.82 -1.80 -33.45
N ARG A 420 19.14 -1.92 -33.30
CA ARG A 420 20.00 -1.16 -32.39
C ARG A 420 21.14 -0.59 -33.23
N GLN A 421 21.68 0.58 -32.87
CA GLN A 421 23.11 0.74 -32.54
C GLN A 421 23.52 2.19 -32.20
N ASN A 422 24.47 2.30 -31.26
CA ASN A 422 25.61 3.24 -31.20
C ASN A 422 25.37 4.77 -31.05
N PHE A 423 26.30 5.54 -30.45
CA PHE A 423 27.21 5.31 -29.30
C PHE A 423 27.84 6.68 -28.87
N GLU A 424 28.33 6.78 -27.62
CA GLU A 424 29.29 7.78 -27.09
C GLU A 424 28.97 9.30 -27.06
N GLY A 425 29.60 9.99 -26.09
CA GLY A 425 29.51 11.45 -25.80
C GLY A 425 29.38 11.72 -24.30
N MET A 426 30.30 12.46 -23.67
CA MET A 426 30.49 12.45 -22.20
C MET A 426 30.78 13.83 -21.56
N SER A 427 30.43 13.97 -20.27
CA SER A 427 30.62 15.14 -19.38
C SER A 427 29.57 16.27 -19.55
N SER A 428 29.16 17.04 -18.52
CA SER A 428 29.63 17.14 -17.12
C SER A 428 28.48 17.33 -16.10
N MET A 429 28.73 17.03 -14.82
CA MET A 429 27.73 17.10 -13.73
C MET A 429 27.28 18.52 -13.36
N THR A 430 25.98 18.75 -13.17
CA THR A 430 25.42 19.62 -12.10
C THR A 430 23.89 19.46 -11.97
N SER A 431 23.37 19.57 -10.74
CA SER A 431 21.96 19.41 -10.33
C SER A 431 21.34 18.00 -10.55
N MET A 432 20.73 17.45 -9.49
CA MET A 432 19.99 16.18 -9.55
C MET A 432 18.49 16.43 -9.69
N SER A 433 17.96 16.27 -10.91
CA SER A 433 16.53 16.07 -11.12
C SER A 433 16.17 14.58 -10.95
N TYR A 434 15.21 14.26 -10.09
CA TYR A 434 14.65 12.90 -10.03
C TYR A 434 13.81 12.63 -11.29
N GLU A 435 14.31 11.80 -12.21
CA GLU A 435 13.53 11.31 -13.36
C GLU A 435 12.38 10.41 -12.90
N GLN A 436 11.20 10.61 -13.49
CA GLN A 436 10.05 9.72 -13.28
C GLN A 436 10.19 8.44 -14.11
N ILE A 437 10.80 7.40 -13.54
CA ILE A 437 10.93 6.10 -14.20
C ILE A 437 9.55 5.39 -14.20
N PRO A 438 8.98 5.03 -15.37
CA PRO A 438 7.70 4.34 -15.43
C PRO A 438 7.82 2.83 -15.15
N ASN A 439 6.75 2.21 -14.65
CA ASN A 439 6.66 0.75 -14.54
C ASN A 439 6.82 0.09 -15.91
N LYS A 440 7.72 -0.90 -16.03
CA LYS A 440 8.14 -1.47 -17.32
C LYS A 440 7.98 -2.98 -17.33
N LEU A 441 7.08 -3.50 -18.18
CA LEU A 441 6.91 -4.94 -18.38
C LEU A 441 7.80 -5.41 -19.55
N VAL A 442 8.92 -6.05 -19.23
CA VAL A 442 9.91 -6.55 -20.19
C VAL A 442 9.61 -8.02 -20.52
N THR A 443 9.35 -8.34 -21.79
CA THR A 443 9.14 -9.72 -22.22
C THR A 443 10.35 -10.60 -21.89
N SER A 444 10.11 -11.73 -21.22
CA SER A 444 11.10 -12.76 -20.91
C SER A 444 11.00 -13.93 -21.90
N LYS A 445 11.96 -14.84 -21.84
CA LYS A 445 11.99 -16.09 -22.58
C LYS A 445 12.12 -17.23 -21.58
N VAL A 446 11.40 -18.33 -21.83
CA VAL A 446 11.44 -19.55 -21.00
C VAL A 446 12.46 -20.52 -21.60
N PHE A 447 13.41 -21.00 -20.79
CA PHE A 447 14.51 -21.82 -21.27
C PHE A 447 14.46 -23.24 -20.72
N GLN A 448 14.77 -24.22 -21.57
CA GLN A 448 15.01 -25.62 -21.19
C GLN A 448 16.46 -25.98 -21.50
N TYR A 449 17.16 -26.60 -20.56
CA TYR A 449 18.48 -27.16 -20.79
C TYR A 449 18.42 -28.32 -21.81
N ARG A 450 19.47 -28.45 -22.62
CA ARG A 450 19.61 -29.48 -23.67
C ARG A 450 20.94 -30.20 -23.47
N PRO A 451 20.95 -31.37 -22.81
CA PRO A 451 22.19 -32.14 -22.59
C PRO A 451 22.96 -32.43 -23.87
N GLN A 452 22.26 -32.73 -24.99
CA GLN A 452 22.87 -33.01 -26.30
C GLN A 452 23.51 -31.77 -26.97
N LYS A 453 23.45 -30.59 -26.35
CA LYS A 453 24.04 -29.33 -26.83
C LYS A 453 24.71 -28.51 -25.72
N ASP A 454 24.87 -29.10 -24.54
CA ASP A 454 25.30 -28.48 -23.26
C ASP A 454 24.85 -27.02 -23.09
N ALA A 455 23.56 -26.76 -23.30
CA ALA A 455 23.08 -25.38 -23.39
C ALA A 455 21.60 -25.21 -23.02
N TRP A 456 21.32 -24.14 -22.29
CA TRP A 456 19.97 -23.59 -22.13
C TRP A 456 19.46 -23.03 -23.46
N ARG A 457 18.26 -23.46 -23.89
CA ARG A 457 17.64 -23.04 -25.16
C ARG A 457 16.18 -22.65 -24.94
N HIS A 458 15.76 -21.54 -25.54
CA HIS A 458 14.38 -21.06 -25.49
C HIS A 458 13.40 -22.12 -26.00
N VAL A 459 12.25 -22.24 -25.34
CA VAL A 459 11.13 -23.09 -25.76
C VAL A 459 9.84 -22.26 -25.79
N SER A 460 9.15 -22.25 -26.93
CA SER A 460 7.86 -21.59 -27.10
C SER A 460 6.69 -22.50 -26.70
N GLU A 461 5.55 -21.90 -26.34
CA GLU A 461 4.31 -22.61 -25.95
C GLU A 461 3.96 -23.74 -26.92
N ARG A 462 3.87 -23.46 -28.24
CA ARG A 462 3.56 -24.45 -29.28
C ARG A 462 4.47 -25.69 -29.23
N LYS A 463 5.73 -25.54 -28.81
CA LYS A 463 6.71 -26.63 -28.70
C LYS A 463 6.59 -27.42 -27.38
N MET A 464 5.92 -26.87 -26.38
CA MET A 464 5.61 -27.53 -25.09
C MET A 464 4.22 -28.19 -25.11
N ALA A 465 3.20 -27.51 -25.64
CA ALA A 465 1.84 -28.04 -25.77
C ALA A 465 1.79 -29.36 -26.58
N GLY A 466 2.58 -29.47 -27.66
CA GLY A 466 2.73 -30.72 -28.43
C GLY A 466 3.57 -31.81 -27.76
N ARG A 467 3.68 -31.83 -26.42
CA ARG A 467 4.51 -32.78 -25.64
C ARG A 467 3.93 -33.17 -24.28
N VAL A 468 3.00 -32.41 -23.73
CA VAL A 468 2.63 -32.46 -22.30
C VAL A 468 1.15 -32.14 -22.13
N ASP A 469 0.38 -33.09 -21.58
CA ASP A 469 -0.99 -32.83 -21.13
C ASP A 469 -0.97 -31.90 -19.91
N HIS A 470 -1.82 -30.87 -19.91
CA HIS A 470 -1.82 -29.90 -18.82
C HIS A 470 -2.33 -30.53 -17.50
N PRO A 471 -1.60 -30.37 -16.37
CA PRO A 471 -2.03 -30.92 -15.10
C PRO A 471 -3.23 -30.15 -14.54
N SER A 472 -3.98 -30.77 -13.64
CA SER A 472 -5.14 -30.13 -13.00
C SER A 472 -4.83 -29.34 -11.73
N SER A 473 -3.59 -29.46 -11.25
CA SER A 473 -3.05 -28.70 -10.12
C SER A 473 -1.59 -28.32 -10.35
N ILE A 474 -1.12 -27.32 -9.60
CA ILE A 474 0.28 -26.92 -9.54
C ILE A 474 0.64 -26.51 -8.11
N LEU A 475 1.82 -26.94 -7.64
CA LEU A 475 2.40 -26.48 -6.38
C LEU A 475 3.17 -25.17 -6.59
N ILE A 476 2.83 -24.14 -5.83
CA ILE A 476 3.59 -22.89 -5.76
C ILE A 476 4.49 -22.96 -4.54
N VAL A 477 5.78 -22.64 -4.70
CA VAL A 477 6.76 -22.55 -3.61
C VAL A 477 7.43 -21.19 -3.62
N THR A 478 7.49 -20.49 -2.49
CA THR A 478 8.32 -19.28 -2.29
C THR A 478 9.62 -19.64 -1.57
N TRP A 479 10.69 -18.90 -1.85
CA TRP A 479 11.97 -19.05 -1.14
C TRP A 479 12.84 -17.81 -1.37
N ASN A 480 13.06 -17.01 -0.34
CA ASN A 480 14.05 -15.94 -0.38
C ASN A 480 15.47 -16.54 -0.27
N LEU A 481 16.40 -16.08 -1.10
CA LEU A 481 17.80 -16.51 -1.04
C LEU A 481 18.70 -15.54 -0.30
N ASP A 482 18.26 -14.34 0.10
CA ASP A 482 19.06 -13.25 0.70
C ASP A 482 20.39 -13.04 -0.04
N PHE A 483 20.40 -12.06 -0.94
CA PHE A 483 21.54 -11.78 -1.81
C PHE A 483 22.76 -11.16 -1.08
N GLN A 484 22.59 -10.75 0.18
CA GLN A 484 23.63 -10.09 0.97
C GLN A 484 24.40 -11.08 1.85
N SER A 485 23.80 -12.22 2.21
CA SER A 485 24.44 -13.27 2.99
C SER A 485 25.53 -14.04 2.24
N ALA A 486 26.62 -14.32 2.97
CA ALA A 486 27.71 -15.19 2.53
C ALA A 486 27.26 -16.66 2.29
N TYR A 487 28.15 -17.46 1.68
CA TYR A 487 27.92 -18.88 1.34
C TYR A 487 26.76 -19.08 0.34
N ILE A 488 26.69 -18.19 -0.65
CA ILE A 488 25.62 -18.09 -1.66
C ILE A 488 25.34 -19.46 -2.34
N LYS A 489 26.42 -20.12 -2.77
CA LYS A 489 26.39 -21.45 -3.39
C LYS A 489 25.88 -22.53 -2.44
N GLU A 490 26.36 -22.57 -1.20
CA GLU A 490 26.04 -23.62 -0.22
C GLU A 490 24.60 -23.47 0.29
N ARG A 491 24.12 -22.23 0.44
CA ARG A 491 22.73 -21.89 0.80
C ARG A 491 21.77 -22.29 -0.31
N LEU A 492 22.08 -21.96 -1.57
CA LEU A 492 21.30 -22.42 -2.73
C LEU A 492 21.22 -23.95 -2.80
N HIS A 493 22.36 -24.65 -2.70
CA HIS A 493 22.35 -26.12 -2.74
C HIS A 493 21.63 -26.74 -1.53
N ALA A 494 21.62 -26.09 -0.36
CA ALA A 494 20.82 -26.54 0.78
C ALA A 494 19.31 -26.34 0.53
N ALA A 495 18.92 -25.20 -0.07
CA ALA A 495 17.54 -24.94 -0.49
C ALA A 495 17.06 -25.97 -1.53
N LEU A 496 17.78 -26.14 -2.65
CA LEU A 496 17.42 -27.10 -3.71
C LEU A 496 17.30 -28.54 -3.19
N ARG A 497 18.26 -29.01 -2.38
CA ARG A 497 18.19 -30.34 -1.74
C ARG A 497 16.97 -30.48 -0.83
N HIS A 498 16.64 -29.47 -0.03
CA HIS A 498 15.45 -29.49 0.82
C HIS A 498 14.16 -29.53 -0.01
N LEU A 499 14.05 -28.70 -1.05
CA LEU A 499 12.91 -28.71 -1.95
C LEU A 499 12.71 -30.07 -2.61
N GLN A 500 13.76 -30.64 -3.22
CA GLN A 500 13.70 -31.96 -3.85
C GLN A 500 13.26 -33.05 -2.86
N SER A 501 13.96 -33.21 -1.73
CA SER A 501 13.80 -34.36 -0.83
C SER A 501 12.66 -34.24 0.19
N HIS A 502 12.32 -33.03 0.66
CA HIS A 502 11.33 -32.83 1.73
C HIS A 502 10.01 -32.23 1.23
N VAL A 503 10.04 -31.33 0.25
CA VAL A 503 8.83 -30.66 -0.28
C VAL A 503 8.21 -31.49 -1.41
N PHE A 504 9.00 -31.84 -2.43
CA PHE A 504 8.54 -32.67 -3.56
C PHE A 504 8.65 -34.18 -3.29
N LYS A 505 9.57 -34.59 -2.41
CA LYS A 505 9.81 -35.98 -1.99
C LYS A 505 10.11 -36.92 -3.16
N CYS A 506 10.90 -36.43 -4.10
CA CYS A 506 11.37 -37.17 -5.27
C CYS A 506 12.87 -37.50 -5.11
N ASP A 507 13.23 -38.76 -5.28
CA ASP A 507 14.61 -39.24 -5.16
C ASP A 507 15.51 -38.76 -6.32
N LYS A 508 16.81 -39.05 -6.27
CA LYS A 508 17.73 -38.62 -7.33
C LYS A 508 17.43 -39.37 -8.64
N GLY A 509 16.82 -38.67 -9.58
CA GLY A 509 16.42 -39.19 -10.89
C GLY A 509 14.91 -39.19 -11.13
N GLU A 510 14.11 -38.86 -10.12
CA GLU A 510 12.65 -38.76 -10.24
C GLU A 510 12.19 -37.35 -10.65
N GLU A 511 11.07 -37.29 -11.37
CA GLU A 511 10.45 -36.03 -11.79
C GLU A 511 9.55 -35.46 -10.67
N PRO A 512 9.74 -34.20 -10.23
CA PRO A 512 8.89 -33.57 -9.23
C PRO A 512 7.46 -33.33 -9.75
N ALA A 513 6.50 -33.32 -8.82
CA ALA A 513 5.12 -32.95 -9.10
C ALA A 513 5.01 -31.58 -9.81
N ALA A 514 3.93 -31.39 -10.58
CA ALA A 514 3.64 -30.16 -11.31
C ALA A 514 3.80 -28.92 -10.42
N SER A 515 4.76 -28.04 -10.72
CA SER A 515 5.22 -27.03 -9.77
C SER A 515 5.79 -25.77 -10.40
N CYS A 516 5.78 -24.70 -9.60
CA CYS A 516 6.37 -23.40 -9.87
C CYS A 516 7.14 -22.95 -8.62
N ILE A 517 8.47 -22.97 -8.67
CA ILE A 517 9.36 -22.55 -7.58
C ILE A 517 9.77 -21.10 -7.86
N MET A 518 9.47 -20.23 -6.90
CA MET A 518 9.65 -18.79 -6.98
C MET A 518 10.76 -18.38 -6.04
N PHE A 519 11.97 -18.18 -6.58
CA PHE A 519 13.09 -17.64 -5.82
C PHE A 519 13.08 -16.11 -5.84
N GLN A 520 13.28 -15.51 -4.67
CA GLN A 520 13.51 -14.08 -4.46
C GLN A 520 14.98 -13.84 -4.09
N GLU A 521 15.46 -12.60 -4.27
CA GLU A 521 16.84 -12.17 -3.95
C GLU A 521 17.96 -13.09 -4.45
N VAL A 522 17.85 -13.53 -5.69
CA VAL A 522 18.87 -14.34 -6.36
C VAL A 522 20.04 -13.45 -6.76
N HIS A 523 21.22 -13.67 -6.18
CA HIS A 523 22.49 -13.09 -6.65
C HIS A 523 22.91 -13.71 -8.01
N PRO A 524 23.62 -13.00 -8.91
CA PRO A 524 24.09 -13.56 -10.18
C PRO A 524 24.95 -14.83 -10.06
N GLU A 525 25.67 -14.99 -8.95
CA GLU A 525 26.40 -16.23 -8.62
C GLU A 525 25.45 -17.40 -8.30
N ALA A 526 24.41 -17.16 -7.48
CA ALA A 526 23.35 -18.15 -7.23
C ALA A 526 22.64 -18.51 -8.53
N LEU A 527 22.34 -17.56 -9.41
CA LEU A 527 21.76 -17.83 -10.72
C LEU A 527 22.68 -18.71 -11.57
N SER A 528 24.00 -18.54 -11.49
CA SER A 528 24.97 -19.36 -12.23
C SER A 528 24.91 -20.81 -11.77
N HIS A 529 25.01 -21.06 -10.45
CA HIS A 529 24.91 -22.42 -9.89
C HIS A 529 23.51 -23.05 -10.05
N LEU A 530 22.44 -22.25 -10.00
CA LEU A 530 21.07 -22.69 -10.29
C LEU A 530 20.92 -23.20 -11.74
N LEU A 531 21.70 -22.66 -12.68
CA LEU A 531 21.76 -23.10 -14.07
C LEU A 531 22.76 -24.25 -14.31
N GLU A 532 23.50 -24.66 -13.28
CA GLU A 532 24.42 -25.80 -13.25
C GLU A 532 23.82 -27.04 -12.58
N ASP A 533 22.93 -26.86 -11.60
CA ASP A 533 22.28 -27.93 -10.83
C ASP A 533 21.61 -29.00 -11.72
N GLU A 534 21.86 -30.27 -11.40
CA GLU A 534 21.43 -31.43 -12.17
C GLU A 534 19.89 -31.60 -12.17
N TRP A 535 19.24 -31.36 -11.03
CA TRP A 535 17.79 -31.50 -10.88
C TRP A 535 17.06 -30.36 -11.62
N VAL A 536 17.56 -29.13 -11.54
CA VAL A 536 17.08 -27.99 -12.35
C VAL A 536 17.28 -28.23 -13.84
N ARG A 537 18.47 -28.70 -14.26
CA ARG A 537 18.79 -29.07 -15.65
C ARG A 537 17.94 -30.21 -16.20
N ASN A 538 17.48 -31.15 -15.37
CA ASN A 538 16.69 -32.30 -15.79
C ASN A 538 15.18 -32.05 -15.80
N TYR A 539 14.61 -31.36 -14.81
CA TYR A 539 13.15 -31.31 -14.63
C TYR A 539 12.50 -29.93 -14.79
N PHE A 540 13.27 -28.84 -14.80
CA PHE A 540 12.70 -27.49 -14.80
C PHE A 540 12.92 -26.70 -16.10
N LEU A 541 12.01 -25.77 -16.34
CA LEU A 541 12.09 -24.63 -17.24
C LEU A 541 12.46 -23.40 -16.41
N VAL A 542 13.29 -22.50 -16.92
CA VAL A 542 13.82 -21.37 -16.13
C VAL A 542 13.55 -20.03 -16.82
N THR A 543 13.15 -19.02 -16.03
CA THR A 543 13.06 -17.62 -16.46
C THR A 543 13.33 -16.63 -15.30
N PRO A 544 14.21 -15.62 -15.49
CA PRO A 544 15.21 -15.50 -16.55
C PRO A 544 16.39 -16.46 -16.33
N ILE A 545 17.23 -16.63 -17.35
CA ILE A 545 18.56 -17.30 -17.23
C ILE A 545 19.72 -16.30 -17.24
N SER A 546 19.44 -15.01 -17.01
CA SER A 546 20.44 -13.94 -17.00
C SER A 546 19.92 -12.74 -16.22
N HIS A 547 20.77 -12.20 -15.35
CA HIS A 547 20.54 -11.00 -14.54
C HIS A 547 20.46 -9.70 -15.37
N THR A 548 20.86 -9.71 -16.65
CA THR A 548 20.84 -8.56 -17.58
C THR A 548 19.46 -7.94 -17.86
N LYS A 549 18.39 -8.50 -17.28
CA LYS A 549 17.01 -7.98 -17.31
C LYS A 549 16.38 -7.78 -15.94
N TRP A 550 17.10 -7.95 -14.84
CA TRP A 550 16.63 -7.51 -13.53
C TRP A 550 16.69 -5.97 -13.44
N PRO A 551 15.84 -5.31 -12.62
CA PRO A 551 16.07 -3.92 -12.24
C PRO A 551 17.33 -3.86 -11.36
N GLY A 552 18.18 -2.84 -11.51
CA GLY A 552 19.48 -2.74 -10.82
C GLY A 552 20.57 -3.73 -11.31
N ALA A 553 20.19 -4.93 -11.77
CA ALA A 553 21.04 -6.01 -12.29
C ALA A 553 21.97 -6.72 -11.27
N ASP A 554 22.12 -6.19 -10.05
CA ASP A 554 22.91 -6.77 -8.96
C ASP A 554 22.27 -7.99 -8.29
N TYR A 555 20.93 -8.06 -8.28
CA TYR A 555 20.16 -9.21 -7.80
C TYR A 555 18.74 -9.19 -8.42
N GLY A 556 17.95 -10.25 -8.22
CA GLY A 556 16.54 -10.23 -8.62
C GLY A 556 15.83 -11.57 -8.45
N ASN A 557 14.67 -11.72 -9.11
CA ASN A 557 13.82 -12.91 -8.95
C ASN A 557 14.03 -13.92 -10.09
N VAL A 558 13.89 -15.21 -9.78
CA VAL A 558 13.95 -16.32 -10.75
C VAL A 558 12.81 -17.29 -10.50
N THR A 559 12.14 -17.72 -11.57
CA THR A 559 11.06 -18.70 -11.50
C THR A 559 11.46 -19.97 -12.24
N LEU A 560 11.42 -21.11 -11.53
CA LEU A 560 11.46 -22.44 -12.11
C LEU A 560 10.02 -22.93 -12.32
N VAL A 561 9.74 -23.54 -13.48
CA VAL A 561 8.45 -24.20 -13.75
C VAL A 561 8.74 -25.65 -14.17
N SER A 562 8.05 -26.64 -13.60
CA SER A 562 8.29 -28.04 -13.97
C SER A 562 8.00 -28.30 -15.45
N ARG A 563 8.74 -29.21 -16.09
CA ARG A 563 8.56 -29.54 -17.53
C ARG A 563 7.19 -30.15 -17.85
N THR A 564 6.52 -30.67 -16.83
CA THR A 564 5.10 -31.10 -16.81
C THR A 564 4.08 -29.96 -16.88
N VAL A 565 4.50 -28.69 -16.87
CA VAL A 565 3.61 -27.51 -16.97
C VAL A 565 3.96 -26.70 -18.22
N VAL A 566 2.93 -26.38 -19.02
CA VAL A 566 3.11 -25.57 -20.24
C VAL A 566 3.01 -24.09 -19.90
N VAL A 567 4.11 -23.36 -20.12
CA VAL A 567 4.17 -21.90 -19.98
C VAL A 567 3.78 -21.25 -21.31
N ALA A 568 2.71 -20.45 -21.31
CA ALA A 568 2.27 -19.69 -22.48
C ALA A 568 3.11 -18.43 -22.68
N ARG A 569 3.33 -17.65 -21.61
CA ARG A 569 4.03 -16.35 -21.64
C ARG A 569 4.93 -16.18 -20.42
N ALA A 570 6.00 -15.40 -20.57
CA ALA A 570 6.84 -14.97 -19.45
C ALA A 570 7.28 -13.51 -19.62
N SER A 571 7.33 -12.76 -18.53
CA SER A 571 7.77 -11.36 -18.46
C SER A 571 8.45 -11.05 -17.13
N ILE A 572 9.20 -9.95 -17.09
CA ILE A 572 9.74 -9.34 -15.88
C ILE A 572 9.11 -7.95 -15.77
N LEU A 573 8.47 -7.66 -14.63
CA LEU A 573 8.03 -6.33 -14.27
C LEU A 573 9.16 -5.62 -13.51
N HIS A 574 9.53 -4.43 -13.99
CA HIS A 574 10.31 -3.45 -13.22
C HIS A 574 9.33 -2.47 -12.56
N PHE A 575 9.42 -2.32 -11.24
CA PHE A 575 8.69 -1.26 -10.54
C PHE A 575 9.43 0.06 -10.74
N GLY A 576 8.78 1.04 -11.39
CA GLY A 576 9.43 2.29 -11.80
C GLY A 576 9.91 3.13 -10.62
N TYR A 577 9.14 3.16 -9.54
CA TYR A 577 9.45 3.90 -8.30
C TYR A 577 10.08 3.01 -7.22
N SER A 578 10.76 1.92 -7.58
CA SER A 578 11.48 1.12 -6.60
C SER A 578 12.79 1.80 -6.19
N GLN A 579 13.01 1.89 -4.87
CA GLN A 579 14.24 2.42 -4.28
C GLN A 579 15.35 1.37 -4.23
N MET A 580 14.99 0.08 -4.15
CA MET A 580 15.96 -1.02 -4.02
C MET A 580 16.14 -1.85 -5.30
N GLY A 581 15.54 -1.47 -6.43
CA GLY A 581 15.60 -2.26 -7.68
C GLY A 581 14.69 -3.49 -7.68
N ARG A 582 13.59 -3.47 -6.91
CA ARG A 582 12.59 -4.52 -6.80
C ARG A 582 11.80 -4.71 -8.10
N GLY A 583 11.29 -5.92 -8.30
CA GLY A 583 10.50 -6.31 -9.46
C GLY A 583 9.80 -7.65 -9.28
N ALA A 584 9.19 -8.15 -10.34
CA ALA A 584 8.49 -9.43 -10.32
C ALA A 584 8.67 -10.23 -11.62
N VAL A 585 8.80 -11.56 -11.52
CA VAL A 585 8.75 -12.48 -12.67
C VAL A 585 7.31 -12.99 -12.81
N VAL A 586 6.72 -12.72 -13.98
CA VAL A 586 5.35 -13.10 -14.35
C VAL A 586 5.43 -14.29 -15.32
N VAL A 587 4.77 -15.40 -15.02
CA VAL A 587 4.62 -16.55 -15.93
C VAL A 587 3.14 -16.95 -16.05
N ASP A 588 2.65 -17.09 -17.27
CA ASP A 588 1.29 -17.55 -17.55
C ASP A 588 1.33 -19.05 -17.86
N VAL A 589 0.67 -19.88 -17.05
CA VAL A 589 0.73 -21.35 -17.14
C VAL A 589 -0.63 -21.98 -17.45
N LYS A 590 -0.63 -23.10 -18.16
CA LYS A 590 -1.84 -23.84 -18.55
C LYS A 590 -2.12 -25.02 -17.63
N LEU A 591 -3.38 -25.15 -17.21
CA LEU A 591 -3.92 -26.25 -16.40
C LEU A 591 -5.24 -26.79 -17.01
N ASN A 592 -5.62 -28.02 -16.65
CA ASN A 592 -6.90 -28.64 -17.05
C ASN A 592 -7.89 -28.77 -15.88
N THR A 593 -9.17 -28.42 -16.08
CA THR A 593 -10.22 -28.59 -15.06
C THR A 593 -10.47 -30.06 -14.69
N VAL A 594 -10.65 -30.36 -13.39
CA VAL A 594 -10.77 -31.73 -12.82
C VAL A 594 -11.96 -32.59 -13.31
N THR A 595 -13.02 -32.01 -13.88
CA THR A 595 -14.29 -32.73 -14.15
C THR A 595 -14.25 -33.82 -15.22
N ALA A 596 -14.71 -35.02 -14.84
CA ALA A 596 -14.56 -36.31 -15.53
C ALA A 596 -15.43 -36.56 -16.79
N GLN A 597 -15.68 -35.54 -17.63
CA GLN A 597 -16.38 -35.73 -18.91
C GLN A 597 -15.73 -35.00 -20.09
N ARG A 598 -15.30 -33.74 -19.90
CA ARG A 598 -14.44 -33.00 -20.83
C ARG A 598 -13.56 -32.03 -20.03
N PRO A 599 -12.23 -32.24 -19.93
CA PRO A 599 -11.35 -31.24 -19.34
C PRO A 599 -11.36 -29.97 -20.21
N ARG A 600 -11.27 -28.80 -19.56
CA ARG A 600 -11.07 -27.51 -20.22
C ARG A 600 -9.71 -26.95 -19.83
N GLU A 601 -8.98 -26.45 -20.81
CA GLU A 601 -7.77 -25.65 -20.59
C GLU A 601 -8.15 -24.33 -19.91
N ILE A 602 -7.39 -23.93 -18.89
CA ILE A 602 -7.38 -22.57 -18.33
C ILE A 602 -5.93 -22.07 -18.24
N THR A 603 -5.74 -20.77 -18.43
CA THR A 603 -4.45 -20.09 -18.20
C THR A 603 -4.52 -19.32 -16.88
N LEU A 604 -3.56 -19.58 -15.98
CA LEU A 604 -3.39 -18.85 -14.72
C LEU A 604 -2.08 -18.04 -14.76
N ARG A 605 -2.15 -16.78 -14.33
CA ARG A 605 -0.99 -15.92 -14.14
C ARG A 605 -0.34 -16.20 -12.79
N LEU A 606 0.93 -16.57 -12.77
CA LEU A 606 1.73 -16.75 -11.56
C LEU A 606 2.78 -15.65 -11.50
N ILE A 607 2.84 -14.92 -10.38
CA ILE A 607 3.76 -13.80 -10.19
C ILE A 607 4.65 -14.08 -8.98
N ASN A 608 5.94 -14.27 -9.24
CA ASN A 608 7.01 -14.27 -8.26
C ASN A 608 7.44 -12.82 -7.99
N THR A 609 7.19 -12.27 -6.82
CA THR A 609 7.56 -10.90 -6.45
C THR A 609 8.42 -10.84 -5.20
N HIS A 610 9.20 -9.76 -5.07
CA HIS A 610 9.72 -9.28 -3.80
C HIS A 610 9.39 -7.78 -3.71
N LEU A 611 8.74 -7.33 -2.63
CA LEU A 611 8.35 -5.92 -2.46
C LEU A 611 9.47 -5.08 -1.83
N GLU A 612 9.26 -3.79 -1.62
CA GLU A 612 10.25 -2.95 -0.91
C GLU A 612 10.51 -3.41 0.52
N SER A 613 11.79 -3.37 0.93
CA SER A 613 12.20 -3.75 2.28
C SER A 613 12.26 -2.56 3.25
N MET A 614 12.39 -2.89 4.55
CA MET A 614 12.56 -1.93 5.65
C MET A 614 11.39 -0.93 5.81
N PRO A 615 11.36 -0.11 6.87
CA PRO A 615 10.32 0.92 7.03
C PRO A 615 10.37 2.00 5.95
N VAL A 616 11.56 2.36 5.44
CA VAL A 616 11.73 3.41 4.41
C VAL A 616 11.02 3.07 3.09
N GLY A 617 10.98 1.79 2.72
CA GLY A 617 10.33 1.31 1.52
C GLY A 617 8.83 1.02 1.67
N ALA A 618 8.30 0.98 2.90
CA ALA A 618 6.91 0.65 3.18
C ALA A 618 5.87 1.47 2.38
N PRO A 619 6.03 2.81 2.18
CA PRO A 619 5.07 3.61 1.39
C PRO A 619 4.91 3.15 -0.07
N MET A 620 5.86 2.38 -0.62
CA MET A 620 5.79 1.88 -1.99
C MET A 620 5.04 0.55 -2.13
N ARG A 621 4.91 -0.24 -1.04
CA ARG A 621 4.26 -1.56 -1.10
C ARG A 621 2.81 -1.52 -1.59
N PRO A 622 1.95 -0.54 -1.21
CA PRO A 622 0.60 -0.42 -1.77
C PRO A 622 0.63 -0.18 -3.28
N VAL A 623 1.53 0.67 -3.77
CA VAL A 623 1.68 1.01 -5.19
C VAL A 623 2.16 -0.21 -5.98
N GLN A 624 3.17 -0.92 -5.47
CA GLN A 624 3.67 -2.17 -6.07
C GLN A 624 2.56 -3.22 -6.13
N MET A 625 1.86 -3.47 -5.01
CA MET A 625 0.77 -4.45 -4.95
C MET A 625 -0.40 -4.10 -5.89
N ALA A 626 -0.75 -2.82 -6.03
CA ALA A 626 -1.79 -2.37 -6.97
C ALA A 626 -1.42 -2.68 -8.42
N VAL A 627 -0.14 -2.49 -8.81
CA VAL A 627 0.36 -2.89 -10.14
C VAL A 627 0.25 -4.39 -10.33
N LEU A 628 0.65 -5.21 -9.35
CA LEU A 628 0.54 -6.67 -9.44
C LEU A 628 -0.91 -7.15 -9.53
N ALA A 629 -1.82 -6.59 -8.70
CA ALA A 629 -3.25 -6.89 -8.74
C ALA A 629 -3.87 -6.55 -10.10
N SER A 630 -3.41 -5.47 -10.76
CA SER A 630 -3.88 -5.11 -12.11
C SER A 630 -3.57 -6.21 -13.14
N LEU A 631 -2.43 -6.89 -13.03
CA LEU A 631 -2.02 -7.96 -13.95
C LEU A 631 -2.89 -9.22 -13.81
N LEU A 632 -3.42 -9.50 -12.61
CA LEU A 632 -4.37 -10.60 -12.35
C LEU A 632 -5.83 -10.25 -12.71
N ARG A 633 -6.16 -8.97 -12.95
CA ARG A 633 -7.52 -8.52 -13.30
C ARG A 633 -7.82 -8.60 -14.81
N ARG A 634 -6.81 -8.75 -15.67
CA ARG A 634 -6.95 -8.83 -17.14
C ARG A 634 -7.61 -10.14 -17.59
N LYS A 635 -8.94 -10.18 -17.59
CA LYS A 635 -9.75 -11.38 -17.92
C LYS A 635 -9.52 -11.93 -19.34
N GLU A 636 -9.20 -11.05 -20.29
CA GLU A 636 -8.87 -11.42 -21.68
C GLU A 636 -7.53 -12.12 -21.82
N GLU A 637 -6.58 -11.84 -20.91
CA GLU A 637 -5.27 -12.51 -20.90
C GLU A 637 -5.29 -13.81 -20.09
N VAL A 638 -5.98 -13.84 -18.93
CA VAL A 638 -5.96 -14.99 -18.00
C VAL A 638 -7.27 -15.23 -17.25
N GLN A 639 -7.60 -16.51 -17.07
CA GLN A 639 -8.78 -16.98 -16.33
C GLN A 639 -8.63 -16.83 -14.80
N GLY A 640 -7.42 -16.65 -14.27
CA GLY A 640 -7.14 -16.39 -12.84
C GLY A 640 -5.65 -16.15 -12.58
N GLY A 641 -5.22 -16.13 -11.32
CA GLY A 641 -3.80 -16.03 -11.00
C GLY A 641 -3.45 -15.86 -9.52
N VAL A 642 -2.17 -16.04 -9.22
CA VAL A 642 -1.56 -15.96 -7.88
C VAL A 642 -0.34 -15.05 -7.92
N ILE A 643 -0.19 -14.22 -6.89
CA ILE A 643 1.02 -13.45 -6.56
C ILE A 643 1.61 -14.08 -5.31
N ALA A 644 2.88 -14.48 -5.35
CA ALA A 644 3.57 -15.06 -4.21
C ALA A 644 5.04 -14.65 -4.15
N GLY A 645 5.62 -14.80 -2.97
CA GLY A 645 6.96 -14.36 -2.62
C GLY A 645 6.92 -13.47 -1.38
N ASP A 646 8.05 -12.81 -1.12
CA ASP A 646 8.24 -11.95 0.04
C ASP A 646 7.56 -10.57 -0.17
N MET A 647 6.58 -10.25 0.67
CA MET A 647 5.86 -8.98 0.66
C MET A 647 6.44 -7.95 1.65
N ASN A 648 7.45 -8.31 2.43
CA ASN A 648 8.08 -7.51 3.49
C ASN A 648 7.04 -6.89 4.45
N ALA A 649 6.03 -7.67 4.84
CA ALA A 649 4.96 -7.22 5.74
C ALA A 649 5.43 -7.14 7.20
N ILE A 650 6.19 -6.09 7.50
CA ILE A 650 6.89 -5.86 8.78
C ILE A 650 6.08 -4.97 9.76
N ALA A 651 5.06 -4.27 9.28
CA ALA A 651 4.19 -3.39 10.07
C ALA A 651 2.72 -3.82 9.98
N ALA A 652 1.90 -3.44 10.97
CA ALA A 652 0.48 -3.80 11.01
C ALA A 652 -0.29 -3.37 9.74
N SER A 653 0.04 -2.19 9.21
CA SER A 653 -0.53 -1.65 7.97
C SER A 653 -0.20 -2.46 6.72
N ASP A 654 0.87 -3.27 6.70
CA ASP A 654 1.21 -4.10 5.55
C ASP A 654 0.24 -5.29 5.35
N TYR A 655 -0.52 -5.66 6.39
CA TYR A 655 -1.41 -6.82 6.33
C TYR A 655 -2.66 -6.59 5.47
N ASP A 656 -3.17 -5.35 5.42
CA ASP A 656 -4.41 -4.99 4.73
C ASP A 656 -4.21 -4.60 3.26
N ILE A 657 -2.98 -4.22 2.87
CA ILE A 657 -2.59 -3.87 1.49
C ILE A 657 -3.14 -4.82 0.40
N PRO A 658 -3.12 -6.16 0.55
CA PRO A 658 -3.72 -7.07 -0.43
C PRO A 658 -5.25 -6.89 -0.54
N GLY A 659 -5.93 -6.67 0.58
CA GLY A 659 -7.38 -6.48 0.65
C GLY A 659 -7.83 -5.19 -0.02
N ASP A 660 -7.11 -4.09 0.22
CA ASP A 660 -7.37 -2.78 -0.40
C ASP A 660 -7.35 -2.84 -1.93
N VAL A 661 -6.40 -3.60 -2.50
CA VAL A 661 -6.32 -3.82 -3.95
C VAL A 661 -7.16 -5.02 -4.44
N GLY A 662 -8.08 -5.53 -3.61
CA GLY A 662 -9.07 -6.55 -3.94
C GLY A 662 -8.50 -7.96 -4.20
N LEU A 663 -7.34 -8.28 -3.61
CA LEU A 663 -6.83 -9.65 -3.52
C LEU A 663 -7.38 -10.35 -2.26
N LYS A 664 -7.24 -11.68 -2.23
CA LYS A 664 -7.40 -12.49 -1.03
C LYS A 664 -6.06 -13.14 -0.68
N ASP A 665 -5.73 -13.16 0.61
CA ASP A 665 -4.65 -13.98 1.15
C ASP A 665 -5.16 -15.43 1.26
N ALA A 666 -4.34 -16.40 0.90
CA ALA A 666 -4.65 -17.83 1.04
C ALA A 666 -4.49 -18.31 2.49
N TRP A 667 -3.78 -17.55 3.34
CA TRP A 667 -3.79 -17.70 4.79
C TRP A 667 -5.14 -17.24 5.36
N LYS A 668 -5.86 -18.12 6.07
CA LYS A 668 -7.26 -17.85 6.51
C LYS A 668 -7.39 -17.50 7.98
N ARG A 669 -6.28 -17.47 8.71
CA ARG A 669 -6.24 -17.27 10.17
C ARG A 669 -5.81 -15.84 10.52
N PRO A 670 -5.96 -15.40 11.78
CA PRO A 670 -5.49 -14.10 12.22
C PRO A 670 -4.02 -13.86 11.87
N ASN A 671 -3.65 -12.59 11.66
CA ASN A 671 -2.26 -12.21 11.35
C ASN A 671 -1.29 -12.48 12.52
N SER A 672 -1.80 -12.69 13.73
CA SER A 672 -1.05 -13.06 14.93
C SER A 672 -0.80 -14.56 15.13
N ASP A 673 -1.30 -15.44 14.26
CA ASP A 673 -1.03 -16.89 14.37
C ASP A 673 0.42 -17.20 13.94
N GLU A 674 1.25 -17.58 14.91
CA GLU A 674 2.64 -18.02 14.72
C GLU A 674 2.82 -19.11 13.66
N MET A 675 1.79 -19.92 13.35
CA MET A 675 1.86 -20.89 12.26
C MET A 675 2.03 -20.25 10.87
N GLY A 676 1.66 -18.97 10.72
CA GLY A 676 1.77 -18.21 9.47
C GLY A 676 3.03 -17.34 9.38
N PHE A 677 3.80 -17.16 10.46
CA PHE A 677 5.02 -16.33 10.43
C PHE A 677 6.15 -17.01 9.66
N THR A 678 6.75 -16.33 8.69
CA THR A 678 7.95 -16.83 7.99
C THR A 678 9.24 -16.27 8.59
N TRP A 679 9.21 -15.03 9.08
CA TRP A 679 10.34 -14.34 9.69
C TRP A 679 10.41 -14.51 11.22
N GLY A 680 11.61 -14.29 11.79
CA GLY A 680 11.84 -14.20 13.23
C GLY A 680 12.20 -15.51 13.92
N TYR A 681 12.70 -16.49 13.16
CA TYR A 681 13.16 -17.79 13.68
C TYR A 681 14.59 -18.18 13.22
N GLN A 682 15.18 -17.44 12.28
CA GLN A 682 16.52 -17.68 11.74
C GLN A 682 17.28 -16.35 11.74
N GLY A 683 18.38 -16.27 12.50
CA GLY A 683 19.07 -15.00 12.75
C GLY A 683 18.38 -14.11 13.80
N GLY A 684 19.12 -13.11 14.28
CA GLY A 684 18.65 -12.13 15.28
C GLY A 684 18.61 -10.73 14.69
N GLY A 685 17.50 -10.37 14.04
CA GLY A 685 17.24 -9.02 13.55
C GLY A 685 16.29 -8.24 14.46
N ASP A 686 16.25 -6.91 14.31
CA ASP A 686 15.48 -6.00 15.18
C ASP A 686 13.95 -6.06 15.00
N TYR A 687 13.45 -6.82 14.02
CA TYR A 687 12.02 -6.95 13.71
C TYR A 687 11.40 -8.19 14.35
N ALA A 688 10.23 -8.01 14.97
CA ALA A 688 9.42 -9.10 15.53
C ALA A 688 9.03 -10.15 14.47
N LYS A 689 8.68 -11.36 14.92
CA LYS A 689 8.18 -12.43 14.04
C LYS A 689 7.00 -11.93 13.19
N ALA A 690 7.01 -12.25 11.89
CA ALA A 690 6.05 -11.72 10.93
C ALA A 690 5.79 -12.68 9.76
N ARG A 691 4.66 -12.50 9.07
CA ARG A 691 4.32 -13.21 7.82
C ARG A 691 4.75 -12.36 6.62
N LEU A 692 6.03 -12.43 6.26
CA LEU A 692 6.58 -11.69 5.12
C LEU A 692 6.11 -12.29 3.80
N ASP A 693 6.27 -13.61 3.64
CA ASP A 693 5.72 -14.36 2.52
C ASP A 693 4.20 -14.38 2.56
N LYS A 694 3.57 -14.16 1.40
CA LYS A 694 2.13 -14.33 1.21
C LYS A 694 1.85 -15.08 -0.09
N VAL A 695 0.68 -15.73 -0.13
CA VAL A 695 0.13 -16.33 -1.34
C VAL A 695 -1.21 -15.66 -1.60
N LEU A 696 -1.22 -14.71 -2.54
CA LEU A 696 -2.32 -13.77 -2.79
C LEU A 696 -2.99 -14.07 -4.13
N PHE A 697 -4.32 -13.95 -4.23
CA PHE A 697 -5.05 -14.32 -5.45
C PHE A 697 -6.31 -13.48 -5.68
N VAL A 698 -6.80 -13.43 -6.93
CA VAL A 698 -8.10 -12.81 -7.25
C VAL A 698 -9.19 -13.87 -7.21
N GLN A 699 -10.14 -13.77 -6.28
CA GLN A 699 -11.22 -14.74 -6.15
C GLN A 699 -12.04 -14.86 -7.45
N ARG A 700 -12.06 -16.05 -8.04
CA ARG A 700 -12.90 -16.43 -9.20
C ARG A 700 -13.40 -17.87 -8.99
N LYS A 701 -14.44 -18.31 -9.72
CA LYS A 701 -15.02 -19.67 -9.56
C LYS A 701 -14.24 -20.80 -10.28
N VAL A 702 -13.26 -20.48 -11.13
CA VAL A 702 -12.57 -21.44 -12.03
C VAL A 702 -11.30 -22.08 -11.45
N TYR A 703 -10.85 -21.64 -10.28
CA TYR A 703 -9.68 -22.21 -9.60
C TYR A 703 -9.81 -22.04 -8.08
N ALA A 704 -9.12 -22.89 -7.32
CA ALA A 704 -8.94 -22.77 -5.89
C ALA A 704 -7.46 -22.60 -5.54
N VAL A 705 -7.18 -21.94 -4.41
CA VAL A 705 -5.88 -21.90 -3.75
C VAL A 705 -6.05 -22.49 -2.36
N ASP A 706 -5.23 -23.49 -2.03
CA ASP A 706 -5.21 -24.14 -0.73
C ASP A 706 -4.32 -23.36 0.26
N GLU A 707 -4.62 -23.44 1.56
CA GLU A 707 -3.91 -22.66 2.61
C GLU A 707 -2.40 -23.00 2.64
N PRO A 708 -1.50 -22.00 2.62
CA PRO A 708 -0.07 -22.24 2.53
C PRO A 708 0.52 -22.87 3.80
N LYS A 709 1.63 -23.60 3.62
CA LYS A 709 2.40 -24.24 4.69
C LYS A 709 3.86 -23.77 4.64
N ARG A 710 4.47 -23.55 5.80
CA ARG A 710 5.89 -23.17 5.92
C ARG A 710 6.82 -24.32 5.51
N VAL A 711 7.91 -24.00 4.83
CA VAL A 711 9.01 -24.89 4.42
C VAL A 711 10.37 -24.26 4.75
N GLY A 712 11.46 -25.03 4.72
CA GLY A 712 12.80 -24.53 5.07
C GLY A 712 13.10 -24.43 6.57
N LEU A 713 12.24 -25.00 7.43
CA LEU A 713 12.36 -24.93 8.88
C LEU A 713 13.75 -25.39 9.39
N GLY A 714 14.58 -24.43 9.82
CA GLY A 714 15.89 -24.69 10.44
C GLY A 714 16.97 -25.21 9.49
N ILE A 715 16.75 -25.19 8.17
CA ILE A 715 17.68 -25.74 7.19
C ILE A 715 18.98 -24.92 7.15
N ARG A 716 20.13 -25.62 7.21
CA ARG A 716 21.46 -25.02 7.22
C ARG A 716 22.22 -25.28 5.92
N ALA A 717 23.06 -24.31 5.57
CA ALA A 717 24.14 -24.46 4.61
C ALA A 717 25.35 -25.11 5.31
N TYR A 718 26.13 -25.87 4.55
CA TYR A 718 27.31 -26.59 5.03
C TYR A 718 28.46 -26.38 4.05
N ASP A 719 29.68 -26.27 4.55
CA ASP A 719 30.89 -26.17 3.74
C ASP A 719 31.32 -27.51 3.12
N GLU A 720 32.48 -27.51 2.43
CA GLU A 720 33.06 -28.70 1.81
C GLU A 720 33.50 -29.79 2.82
N TYR A 721 33.66 -29.44 4.10
CA TYR A 721 33.99 -30.37 5.19
C TYR A 721 32.74 -30.88 5.93
N GLY A 722 31.55 -30.41 5.57
CA GLY A 722 30.30 -30.76 6.23
C GLY A 722 30.03 -30.01 7.54
N VAL A 723 30.71 -28.88 7.76
CA VAL A 723 30.49 -28.01 8.93
C VAL A 723 29.35 -27.02 8.63
N PRO A 724 28.36 -26.85 9.54
CA PRO A 724 27.24 -25.93 9.31
C PRO A 724 27.69 -24.47 9.41
N VAL A 725 27.67 -23.75 8.29
CA VAL A 725 28.18 -22.37 8.19
C VAL A 725 27.12 -21.29 8.44
N THR A 726 25.89 -21.47 7.96
CA THR A 726 24.79 -20.50 8.13
C THR A 726 23.43 -21.17 7.85
N PHE A 727 22.32 -20.42 7.89
CA PHE A 727 21.00 -20.89 7.44
C PHE A 727 20.85 -20.78 5.91
N ALA A 728 20.11 -21.71 5.30
CA ALA A 728 19.87 -21.74 3.85
C ALA A 728 18.89 -20.66 3.35
N SER A 729 18.24 -19.97 4.29
CA SER A 729 17.40 -18.79 4.11
C SER A 729 17.42 -18.00 5.43
N ASP A 730 17.17 -16.70 5.36
CA ASP A 730 16.90 -15.82 6.51
C ASP A 730 15.46 -15.99 7.03
N HIS A 731 14.52 -16.46 6.19
CA HIS A 731 13.15 -16.79 6.60
C HIS A 731 12.55 -18.02 5.88
N TYR A 732 11.47 -18.57 6.44
CA TYR A 732 10.82 -19.78 5.94
C TYR A 732 10.02 -19.54 4.66
N GLY A 733 10.27 -20.29 3.59
CA GLY A 733 9.41 -20.26 2.41
C GLY A 733 7.99 -20.80 2.68
N LEU A 734 7.07 -20.58 1.74
CA LEU A 734 5.72 -21.16 1.74
C LEU A 734 5.54 -22.16 0.60
N VAL A 735 4.74 -23.21 0.81
CA VAL A 735 4.18 -24.06 -0.25
C VAL A 735 2.66 -24.03 -0.22
N ALA A 736 2.03 -23.83 -1.39
CA ALA A 736 0.59 -23.84 -1.58
C ALA A 736 0.19 -24.65 -2.84
N SER A 737 -1.03 -25.19 -2.85
CA SER A 737 -1.60 -25.92 -4.00
C SER A 737 -2.62 -25.04 -4.70
N VAL A 738 -2.52 -24.95 -6.04
CA VAL A 738 -3.46 -24.22 -6.90
C VAL A 738 -4.13 -25.24 -7.82
N ARG A 739 -5.46 -25.27 -7.87
CA ARG A 739 -6.24 -26.33 -8.52
C ARG A 739 -7.29 -25.77 -9.48
N ALA A 740 -7.36 -26.30 -10.69
CA ALA A 740 -8.33 -25.89 -11.73
C ALA A 740 -9.69 -26.57 -11.51
N LEU A 741 -10.74 -25.79 -11.25
CA LEU A 741 -12.07 -26.30 -10.87
C LEU A 741 -12.95 -26.53 -12.11
N GLY A 742 -13.66 -27.66 -12.14
CA GLY A 742 -14.67 -27.93 -13.16
C GLY A 742 -16.07 -27.46 -12.75
N PHE A 743 -17.03 -27.55 -13.67
CA PHE A 743 -18.36 -26.97 -13.50
C PHE A 743 -19.17 -27.61 -12.35
N ALA A 744 -18.88 -28.87 -11.99
CA ALA A 744 -19.49 -29.57 -10.86
C ALA A 744 -18.83 -29.24 -9.50
N ASP A 745 -17.54 -28.86 -9.49
CA ASP A 745 -16.86 -28.40 -8.28
C ASP A 745 -17.40 -27.02 -7.84
N MET A 746 -17.81 -26.18 -8.81
CA MET A 746 -18.37 -24.86 -8.56
C MET A 746 -19.64 -24.89 -7.69
N THR A 747 -20.46 -25.94 -7.81
CA THR A 747 -21.65 -26.17 -6.95
C THR A 747 -21.30 -26.69 -5.55
N PHE A 748 -20.12 -27.30 -5.35
CA PHE A 748 -19.67 -27.80 -4.04
C PHE A 748 -19.03 -26.72 -3.15
N LEU A 749 -18.79 -25.52 -3.70
CA LEU A 749 -18.29 -24.35 -2.97
C LEU A 749 -19.36 -23.64 -2.14
N GLU A 750 -20.65 -23.85 -2.47
CA GLU A 750 -21.78 -23.20 -1.79
C GLU A 750 -22.21 -23.95 -0.51
N SER A 751 -21.78 -25.21 -0.33
CA SER A 751 -22.14 -26.07 0.82
C SER A 751 -21.09 -26.16 1.95
N ARG A 752 -20.08 -25.27 1.96
CA ARG A 752 -18.97 -25.28 2.95
C ARG A 752 -18.79 -23.97 3.73
N VAL A 753 -19.85 -23.15 3.82
CA VAL A 753 -19.89 -21.97 4.71
C VAL A 753 -20.32 -22.35 6.14
N GLU A 754 -20.93 -23.52 6.33
CA GLU A 754 -21.36 -24.01 7.65
C GLU A 754 -20.73 -25.36 8.01
N VAL A 755 -20.61 -25.59 9.33
CA VAL A 755 -20.15 -26.82 10.02
C VAL A 755 -18.69 -27.24 9.76
N GLY A 756 -17.87 -27.23 10.83
CA GLY A 756 -16.55 -27.86 10.86
C GLY A 756 -16.54 -29.13 11.72
N GLY A 757 -15.75 -30.14 11.33
CA GLY A 757 -15.51 -31.32 12.18
C GLY A 757 -15.07 -32.60 11.47
N ARG A 758 -13.78 -32.94 11.62
CA ARG A 758 -13.19 -34.29 11.86
C ARG A 758 -13.64 -35.56 11.08
N ILE A 759 -12.60 -36.29 10.62
CA ILE A 759 -12.40 -37.78 10.62
C ILE A 759 -12.66 -38.62 9.33
N TRP A 760 -11.52 -39.10 8.78
CA TRP A 760 -11.22 -40.39 8.10
C TRP A 760 -11.86 -40.80 6.76
N ALA A 761 -11.33 -41.90 6.20
CA ALA A 761 -11.43 -42.36 4.82
C ALA A 761 -11.54 -43.89 4.73
N MET A 762 -11.93 -44.43 3.55
CA MET A 762 -11.33 -45.61 2.88
C MET A 762 -12.08 -46.02 1.59
N ILE A 763 -11.33 -46.50 0.57
CA ILE A 763 -11.65 -47.56 -0.45
C ILE A 763 -12.98 -47.42 -1.27
N GLY A 764 -13.08 -47.64 -2.59
CA GLY A 764 -12.14 -48.07 -3.64
C GLY A 764 -12.80 -49.11 -4.58
N GLY A 765 -12.66 -49.03 -5.91
CA GLY A 765 -13.14 -50.10 -6.82
C GLY A 765 -13.57 -49.73 -8.26
N SER A 766 -12.84 -50.31 -9.21
CA SER A 766 -13.13 -50.72 -10.61
C SER A 766 -14.52 -51.37 -10.90
N SER A 767 -15.01 -51.57 -12.15
CA SER A 767 -14.69 -51.08 -13.53
C SER A 767 -15.58 -51.73 -14.61
N SER A 768 -15.71 -51.10 -15.81
CA SER A 768 -16.13 -51.71 -17.12
C SER A 768 -17.62 -52.12 -17.27
N THR A 769 -18.24 -52.24 -18.47
CA THR A 769 -17.77 -52.15 -19.89
C THR A 769 -18.34 -50.88 -20.61
N SER A 770 -18.89 -50.74 -21.84
CA SER A 770 -19.27 -51.63 -22.98
C SER A 770 -19.42 -50.88 -24.33
N HIS A 771 -19.94 -51.54 -25.39
CA HIS A 771 -20.16 -51.04 -26.78
C HIS A 771 -21.38 -51.76 -27.45
N PRO A 772 -21.90 -51.45 -28.69
CA PRO A 772 -21.20 -50.92 -29.88
C PRO A 772 -21.94 -49.96 -30.89
N SER A 773 -21.13 -49.11 -31.56
CA SER A 773 -21.14 -48.60 -32.96
C SER A 773 -22.40 -48.56 -33.89
N SER A 774 -22.47 -47.51 -34.76
CA SER A 774 -22.37 -47.69 -36.24
C SER A 774 -21.93 -46.45 -37.08
N ARG A 775 -20.91 -46.68 -37.94
CA ARG A 775 -20.51 -46.14 -39.29
C ARG A 775 -20.85 -44.71 -39.83
N ARG A 776 -19.76 -44.01 -40.25
CA ARG A 776 -19.44 -43.32 -41.57
C ARG A 776 -20.36 -42.17 -42.10
N SER A 777 -19.93 -41.19 -42.91
CA SER A 777 -18.63 -40.86 -43.59
C SER A 777 -18.47 -39.34 -43.92
N THR A 778 -17.32 -38.94 -44.47
CA THR A 778 -16.79 -37.56 -44.72
C THR A 778 -16.69 -37.19 -46.23
N PRO A 779 -16.06 -36.07 -46.71
CA PRO A 779 -15.93 -34.64 -46.27
C PRO A 779 -16.51 -33.70 -47.40
N PRO A 780 -15.86 -32.68 -48.05
CA PRO A 780 -14.91 -31.57 -47.69
C PRO A 780 -15.26 -30.13 -48.24
N ALA A 781 -14.42 -29.12 -47.89
CA ALA A 781 -13.97 -27.95 -48.72
C ALA A 781 -14.95 -26.79 -49.14
N THR A 782 -14.59 -25.50 -49.32
CA THR A 782 -13.35 -24.69 -49.04
C THR A 782 -13.63 -23.14 -48.94
N MET A 783 -12.60 -22.34 -48.60
CA MET A 783 -12.60 -20.88 -48.30
C MET A 783 -12.70 -19.87 -49.48
N LYS A 784 -12.74 -18.55 -49.15
CA LYS A 784 -12.65 -17.35 -50.04
C LYS A 784 -11.52 -16.37 -49.60
N SER A 785 -11.13 -15.49 -50.55
CA SER A 785 -10.53 -14.12 -50.39
C SER A 785 -9.12 -13.99 -49.76
N VAL A 786 -8.32 -12.90 -49.87
CA VAL A 786 -8.43 -11.49 -50.35
C VAL A 786 -7.12 -11.08 -51.11
N PHE A 787 -7.09 -9.96 -51.86
CA PHE A 787 -5.86 -9.29 -52.37
C PHE A 787 -5.71 -7.84 -51.83
N ALA A 788 -4.50 -7.27 -51.89
CA ALA A 788 -4.08 -6.05 -51.13
C ALA A 788 -3.64 -4.86 -52.06
N PRO A 789 -2.70 -3.93 -51.72
CA PRO A 789 -2.96 -2.66 -50.96
C PRO A 789 -2.25 -1.36 -51.46
N LEU A 790 -2.35 -0.27 -50.67
CA LEU A 790 -1.31 0.78 -50.35
C LEU A 790 -1.15 2.09 -51.19
N ALA A 791 -0.31 3.00 -50.63
CA ALA A 791 0.20 4.34 -51.06
C ALA A 791 -0.67 5.59 -50.78
N ALA A 792 -0.15 6.80 -50.41
CA ALA A 792 1.19 7.28 -49.97
C ALA A 792 1.11 8.66 -49.22
N VAL A 793 2.24 9.29 -48.83
CA VAL A 793 2.35 10.47 -47.92
C VAL A 793 3.38 11.55 -48.36
N ALA A 794 3.12 12.84 -48.09
CA ALA A 794 4.07 13.99 -48.04
C ALA A 794 3.43 15.15 -47.19
N LEU A 795 4.07 15.82 -46.21
CA LEU A 795 5.22 16.78 -46.23
C LEU A 795 4.86 18.13 -46.93
N LEU A 796 5.04 19.35 -46.39
CA LEU A 796 5.69 19.90 -45.17
C LEU A 796 5.04 21.25 -44.76
N ALA A 797 5.14 21.67 -43.48
CA ALA A 797 4.93 23.07 -43.05
C ALA A 797 5.61 23.38 -41.68
N THR A 798 5.96 24.65 -41.44
CA THR A 798 6.56 25.16 -40.19
C THR A 798 5.51 25.78 -39.25
N SER A 799 5.52 25.42 -37.96
CA SER A 799 4.95 26.25 -36.88
C SER A 799 5.41 25.76 -35.49
N ALA A 800 5.05 26.54 -34.47
CA ALA A 800 5.41 26.46 -33.05
C ALA A 800 5.55 25.06 -32.40
N LEU A 801 6.29 25.01 -31.29
CA LEU A 801 6.00 24.04 -30.22
C LEU A 801 4.53 24.20 -29.83
N ALA A 802 3.70 23.24 -30.22
CA ALA A 802 2.25 23.34 -30.10
C ALA A 802 1.80 23.15 -28.65
N GLN A 803 1.89 24.23 -27.88
CA GLN A 803 1.32 24.34 -26.54
C GLN A 803 -0.14 23.91 -26.61
N LEU A 804 -0.54 22.97 -25.73
CA LEU A 804 -1.93 22.54 -25.60
C LEU A 804 -2.79 23.79 -25.38
N THR A 805 -3.75 24.02 -26.27
CA THR A 805 -4.55 25.24 -26.34
C THR A 805 -6.01 24.86 -26.58
N ILE A 806 -6.90 25.34 -25.71
CA ILE A 806 -8.35 25.17 -25.85
C ILE A 806 -8.92 26.41 -26.51
N ASN A 807 -9.64 26.24 -27.62
CA ASN A 807 -10.36 27.34 -28.24
C ASN A 807 -11.58 27.68 -27.37
N THR A 808 -11.58 28.88 -26.78
CA THR A 808 -12.65 29.29 -25.85
C THR A 808 -13.96 29.50 -26.64
N PRO A 809 -15.06 28.77 -26.35
CA PRO A 809 -16.33 28.95 -27.04
C PRO A 809 -17.00 30.28 -26.64
N ILE A 810 -17.67 30.93 -27.59
CA ILE A 810 -18.31 32.24 -27.39
C ILE A 810 -19.81 32.06 -27.14
N GLY A 811 -20.29 32.51 -25.98
CA GLY A 811 -21.72 32.67 -25.66
C GLY A 811 -22.64 31.47 -25.89
N PRO A 812 -22.27 30.24 -25.49
CA PRO A 812 -23.09 29.04 -25.71
C PRO A 812 -24.45 29.13 -25.02
N VAL A 813 -25.48 28.54 -25.63
CA VAL A 813 -26.87 28.60 -25.17
C VAL A 813 -27.28 27.30 -24.47
N VAL A 814 -28.09 27.39 -23.41
CA VAL A 814 -28.66 26.22 -22.71
C VAL A 814 -29.32 25.25 -23.69
N CYS A 815 -29.06 23.96 -23.50
CA CYS A 815 -29.55 22.82 -24.29
C CYS A 815 -29.24 22.85 -25.80
N GLN A 816 -28.32 23.71 -26.25
CA GLN A 816 -27.76 23.60 -27.59
C GLN A 816 -26.49 22.72 -27.58
N PRO A 817 -26.22 21.96 -28.66
CA PRO A 817 -24.94 21.30 -28.87
C PRO A 817 -23.81 22.32 -29.06
N LEU A 818 -22.75 22.20 -28.26
CA LEU A 818 -21.56 23.02 -28.31
C LEU A 818 -20.35 22.18 -28.74
N LEU A 819 -19.69 22.58 -29.83
CA LEU A 819 -18.45 21.95 -30.27
C LEU A 819 -17.26 22.54 -29.48
N LEU A 820 -16.72 21.75 -28.56
CA LEU A 820 -15.45 22.03 -27.91
C LEU A 820 -14.31 21.66 -28.88
N THR A 821 -13.29 22.50 -29.02
CA THR A 821 -12.13 22.23 -29.89
C THR A 821 -10.82 22.64 -29.23
N TRP A 822 -9.74 21.92 -29.53
CA TRP A 822 -8.40 22.18 -29.01
C TRP A 822 -7.32 21.83 -30.04
N SER A 823 -6.10 22.29 -29.77
CA SER A 823 -4.92 22.02 -30.60
C SER A 823 -3.65 21.95 -29.73
N GLY A 824 -2.59 21.33 -30.26
CA GLY A 824 -1.40 21.00 -29.47
C GLY A 824 -1.60 19.79 -28.54
N GLY A 825 -0.50 19.35 -27.92
CA GLY A 825 -0.46 18.13 -27.11
C GLY A 825 -0.68 16.81 -27.88
N THR A 826 -0.76 15.72 -27.12
CA THR A 826 -0.83 14.33 -27.63
C THR A 826 -2.09 13.62 -27.13
N PRO A 827 -2.91 12.99 -28.00
CA PRO A 827 -4.04 12.18 -27.55
C PRO A 827 -3.58 10.91 -26.80
N PRO A 828 -4.47 10.24 -26.04
CA PRO A 828 -5.80 10.68 -25.65
C PRO A 828 -5.76 11.94 -24.78
N TYR A 829 -6.79 12.78 -24.89
CA TYR A 829 -7.01 13.94 -24.05
C TYR A 829 -8.06 13.62 -22.97
N PHE A 830 -7.98 14.31 -21.84
CA PHE A 830 -8.76 14.03 -20.64
C PHE A 830 -9.58 15.25 -20.23
N LEU A 831 -10.89 15.07 -20.13
CA LEU A 831 -11.88 16.00 -19.57
C LEU A 831 -12.58 15.33 -18.38
N ASN A 832 -11.82 14.69 -17.48
CA ASN A 832 -12.33 13.67 -16.54
C ASN A 832 -11.84 13.84 -15.08
N ARG A 833 -12.68 13.41 -14.12
CA ARG A 833 -12.44 13.39 -12.67
C ARG A 833 -12.65 11.99 -12.06
N LEU A 834 -11.70 11.09 -12.25
CA LEU A 834 -11.64 9.85 -11.48
C LEU A 834 -11.35 10.11 -9.98
N LEU A 835 -12.04 9.37 -9.11
CA LEU A 835 -12.01 9.56 -7.66
C LEU A 835 -10.69 9.07 -7.02
N PHE A 836 -10.09 9.92 -6.18
CA PHE A 836 -9.23 9.65 -5.00
C PHE A 836 -8.18 8.50 -5.11
N ILE A 837 -6.85 8.69 -4.99
CA ILE A 837 -5.97 9.88 -4.87
C ILE A 837 -4.62 9.50 -5.51
N ALA A 838 -3.87 10.35 -6.23
CA ALA A 838 -4.23 11.46 -7.10
C ALA A 838 -3.00 11.81 -7.98
N LEU A 839 -3.21 11.98 -9.29
CA LEU A 839 -2.30 12.74 -10.15
C LEU A 839 -3.18 13.50 -11.15
N HIS A 840 -3.24 14.82 -10.97
CA HIS A 840 -4.39 15.66 -11.31
C HIS A 840 -4.92 15.54 -12.75
N ALA A 841 -6.25 15.55 -12.88
CA ALA A 841 -7.00 15.72 -14.12
C ALA A 841 -8.24 16.58 -13.83
N PHE A 842 -8.72 17.30 -14.83
CA PHE A 842 -9.77 18.32 -14.72
C PHE A 842 -10.72 18.26 -15.94
N SER A 843 -11.85 18.96 -15.88
CA SER A 843 -12.94 18.87 -16.87
C SER A 843 -13.59 20.24 -17.12
N ILE A 844 -14.93 20.33 -17.23
CA ILE A 844 -15.65 21.61 -17.17
C ILE A 844 -15.64 22.11 -15.72
N LEU A 845 -15.14 23.33 -15.51
CA LEU A 845 -14.94 23.94 -14.19
C LEU A 845 -15.80 25.20 -14.00
N PRO A 846 -16.01 25.67 -12.76
CA PRO A 846 -16.47 27.04 -12.49
C PRO A 846 -15.54 28.07 -13.13
N GLY A 847 -16.12 29.15 -13.67
CA GLY A 847 -15.38 30.22 -14.35
C GLY A 847 -14.26 30.80 -13.48
N SER A 848 -13.07 30.96 -14.08
CA SER A 848 -11.85 31.48 -13.43
C SER A 848 -11.28 30.64 -12.28
N GLN A 849 -11.73 29.40 -12.07
CA GLN A 849 -11.23 28.54 -10.97
C GLN A 849 -10.63 27.21 -11.49
N PRO A 850 -9.42 27.23 -12.11
CA PRO A 850 -8.80 26.05 -12.74
C PRO A 850 -8.42 24.90 -11.78
N GLY A 851 -8.55 25.10 -10.46
CA GLY A 851 -8.32 24.06 -9.44
C GLY A 851 -9.57 23.62 -8.67
N ALA A 852 -10.77 24.10 -9.05
CA ALA A 852 -12.01 23.71 -8.39
C ALA A 852 -12.49 22.31 -8.82
N SER A 853 -13.40 21.71 -8.05
CA SER A 853 -14.09 20.48 -8.45
C SER A 853 -14.82 20.69 -9.78
N PRO A 854 -14.61 19.81 -10.79
CA PRO A 854 -15.34 19.91 -12.04
C PRO A 854 -16.85 19.78 -11.86
N LEU A 855 -17.58 20.61 -12.62
CA LEU A 855 -19.04 20.62 -12.70
C LEU A 855 -19.56 19.43 -13.53
N ILE A 856 -18.87 19.12 -14.62
CA ILE A 856 -19.22 18.05 -15.56
C ILE A 856 -17.96 17.35 -16.06
N ASP A 857 -18.02 16.02 -16.07
CA ASP A 857 -17.05 15.09 -16.64
C ASP A 857 -17.48 14.70 -18.06
N LEU A 858 -16.57 14.81 -19.03
CA LEU A 858 -16.79 14.42 -20.44
C LEU A 858 -15.85 13.28 -20.89
N GLY A 859 -15.21 12.59 -19.93
CA GLY A 859 -14.43 11.38 -20.18
C GLY A 859 -13.11 11.59 -20.93
N VAL A 860 -12.72 10.56 -21.68
CA VAL A 860 -11.46 10.48 -22.45
C VAL A 860 -11.77 10.68 -23.92
N GLN A 861 -11.05 11.60 -24.57
CA GLN A 861 -11.30 12.02 -25.95
C GLN A 861 -10.10 11.71 -26.85
N ASN A 862 -10.34 10.94 -27.91
CA ASN A 862 -9.30 10.51 -28.84
C ASN A 862 -9.12 11.46 -30.04
N GLY A 863 -10.09 12.35 -30.28
CA GLY A 863 -10.00 13.43 -31.28
C GLY A 863 -9.54 14.75 -30.68
N ASN A 864 -9.47 15.79 -31.51
CA ASN A 864 -9.16 17.18 -31.11
C ASN A 864 -10.41 18.07 -30.93
N SER A 865 -11.59 17.46 -30.91
CA SER A 865 -12.87 18.13 -30.73
C SER A 865 -13.92 17.19 -30.13
N TYR A 866 -14.88 17.73 -29.38
CA TYR A 866 -16.00 16.98 -28.82
C TYR A 866 -17.28 17.83 -28.79
N THR A 867 -18.41 17.26 -29.21
CA THR A 867 -19.72 17.94 -29.15
C THR A 867 -20.43 17.60 -27.84
N TRP A 868 -20.75 18.61 -27.06
CA TRP A 868 -21.43 18.49 -25.77
C TRP A 868 -22.73 19.30 -25.77
N THR A 869 -23.86 18.68 -25.47
CA THR A 869 -25.15 19.38 -25.29
C THR A 869 -25.17 20.09 -23.95
N VAL A 870 -25.27 21.43 -23.96
CA VAL A 870 -25.05 22.29 -22.79
C VAL A 870 -26.16 22.13 -21.75
N ASN A 871 -25.98 21.19 -20.84
CA ASN A 871 -26.88 20.82 -19.73
C ASN A 871 -26.62 21.62 -18.43
N ILE A 872 -25.95 22.78 -18.54
CA ILE A 872 -25.72 23.74 -17.45
C ILE A 872 -26.70 24.91 -17.58
N ALA A 873 -27.16 25.46 -16.46
CA ALA A 873 -28.14 26.55 -16.43
C ALA A 873 -27.59 27.89 -16.97
N ALA A 874 -28.50 28.73 -17.48
CA ALA A 874 -28.19 30.06 -17.98
C ALA A 874 -27.61 30.97 -16.87
N GLY A 875 -26.75 31.91 -17.26
CA GLY A 875 -26.03 32.80 -16.35
C GLY A 875 -24.80 32.19 -15.67
N THR A 876 -24.60 30.87 -15.76
CA THR A 876 -23.42 30.21 -15.18
C THR A 876 -22.17 30.61 -15.95
N SER A 877 -21.15 31.11 -15.25
CA SER A 877 -19.80 31.30 -15.79
C SER A 877 -19.00 30.01 -15.60
N ILE A 878 -18.46 29.46 -16.69
CA ILE A 878 -17.67 28.23 -16.70
C ILE A 878 -16.32 28.44 -17.39
N GLY A 879 -15.39 27.52 -17.14
CA GLY A 879 -14.15 27.36 -17.90
C GLY A 879 -13.95 25.88 -18.27
N LEU A 880 -13.02 25.62 -19.17
CA LEU A 880 -12.63 24.28 -19.58
C LEU A 880 -11.16 24.06 -19.22
N THR A 881 -10.84 22.93 -18.60
CA THR A 881 -9.45 22.48 -18.44
C THR A 881 -9.29 21.14 -19.13
N LEU A 882 -8.24 21.03 -19.94
CA LEU A 882 -7.91 19.85 -20.72
C LEU A 882 -6.52 19.38 -20.32
N ARG A 883 -6.33 18.06 -20.20
CA ARG A 883 -5.01 17.43 -20.04
C ARG A 883 -4.75 16.49 -21.21
N ASP A 884 -3.50 16.41 -21.68
CA ASP A 884 -3.10 15.46 -22.73
C ASP A 884 -2.43 14.20 -22.15
N SER A 885 -2.03 13.24 -23.00
CA SER A 885 -1.40 12.00 -22.55
C SER A 885 0.05 12.14 -22.06
N THR A 886 0.73 13.24 -22.40
CA THR A 886 2.02 13.62 -21.79
C THR A 886 1.85 14.20 -20.38
N GLY A 887 0.63 14.62 -20.05
CA GLY A 887 0.26 15.26 -18.81
C GLY A 887 0.28 16.80 -18.85
N THR A 888 0.56 17.39 -20.01
CA THR A 888 0.46 18.82 -20.28
C THR A 888 -0.98 19.27 -20.08
N THR A 889 -1.19 20.41 -19.43
CA THR A 889 -2.53 20.98 -19.18
C THR A 889 -2.74 22.31 -19.87
N ALA A 890 -4.00 22.58 -20.23
CA ALA A 890 -4.45 23.82 -20.83
C ALA A 890 -5.76 24.27 -20.20
N ASN A 891 -6.00 25.58 -20.18
CA ASN A 891 -7.23 26.18 -19.67
C ASN A 891 -7.82 27.14 -20.71
N SER A 892 -9.13 27.13 -20.89
CA SER A 892 -9.83 28.18 -21.65
C SER A 892 -9.93 29.46 -20.81
N ALA A 893 -10.20 30.59 -21.46
CA ALA A 893 -10.75 31.74 -20.74
C ALA A 893 -12.16 31.39 -20.20
N PRO A 894 -12.65 32.08 -19.16
CA PRO A 894 -14.02 31.89 -18.67
C PRO A 894 -15.05 32.44 -19.67
N PHE A 895 -16.20 31.77 -19.79
CA PHE A 895 -17.33 32.18 -20.62
C PHE A 895 -18.67 31.87 -19.94
N THR A 896 -19.71 32.62 -20.28
CA THR A 896 -21.03 32.52 -19.65
C THR A 896 -22.01 31.75 -20.53
N ILE A 897 -22.80 30.87 -19.94
CA ILE A 897 -23.93 30.21 -20.60
C ILE A 897 -25.09 31.21 -20.78
N ASN A 898 -25.54 31.42 -22.01
CA ASN A 898 -26.68 32.27 -22.37
C ASN A 898 -28.02 31.52 -22.24
N SER A 899 -29.09 32.24 -21.92
CA SER A 899 -30.45 31.69 -21.85
C SER A 899 -30.98 31.24 -23.22
N GLY A 900 -31.47 29.99 -23.28
CA GLY A 900 -32.17 29.43 -24.43
C GLY A 900 -33.67 29.30 -24.20
N SER A 901 -34.41 28.97 -25.26
CA SER A 901 -35.84 28.65 -25.21
C SER A 901 -36.15 27.22 -24.72
N ASP A 902 -35.13 26.38 -24.58
CA ASP A 902 -35.22 25.03 -24.02
C ASP A 902 -34.25 24.89 -22.83
N SER A 903 -34.74 24.27 -21.76
CA SER A 903 -34.00 23.94 -20.53
C SER A 903 -34.18 22.47 -20.13
N SER A 904 -34.85 21.66 -20.96
CA SER A 904 -35.27 20.28 -20.66
C SER A 904 -34.11 19.29 -20.47
N CYS A 905 -32.89 19.67 -20.83
CA CYS A 905 -31.67 18.90 -20.61
C CYS A 905 -30.93 19.25 -19.30
N VAL A 906 -31.25 20.39 -18.66
CA VAL A 906 -30.48 20.89 -17.51
C VAL A 906 -30.60 19.92 -16.33
N GLY A 907 -29.45 19.52 -15.77
CA GLY A 907 -29.39 18.57 -14.65
C GLY A 907 -29.60 17.10 -15.02
N LYS A 908 -29.63 16.74 -16.31
CA LYS A 908 -29.47 15.34 -16.78
C LYS A 908 -27.99 15.05 -17.03
N ASP A 909 -27.54 13.82 -16.76
CA ASP A 909 -26.17 13.40 -17.09
C ASP A 909 -25.90 13.43 -18.61
N PRO A 910 -24.71 13.85 -19.07
CA PRO A 910 -24.40 14.03 -20.49
C PRO A 910 -24.06 12.69 -21.17
N THR A 911 -25.07 11.93 -21.58
CA THR A 911 -24.87 10.84 -22.55
C THR A 911 -24.59 11.41 -23.94
N SER A 912 -23.60 10.84 -24.65
CA SER A 912 -23.13 11.32 -25.95
C SER A 912 -24.21 11.25 -27.03
N SER A 913 -24.39 12.32 -27.81
CA SER A 913 -25.43 12.41 -28.85
C SER A 913 -24.87 12.73 -30.25
N GLY A 914 -25.45 12.09 -31.27
CA GLY A 914 -25.09 12.17 -32.69
C GLY A 914 -24.40 10.89 -33.20
N GLY A 915 -24.93 10.13 -34.16
CA GLY A 915 -26.18 10.21 -34.93
C GLY A 915 -26.26 9.03 -35.92
N SER A 916 -27.25 8.86 -36.82
CA SER A 916 -28.57 9.49 -37.04
C SER A 916 -29.28 8.77 -38.21
N SER A 917 -30.60 8.97 -38.41
CA SER A 917 -31.42 8.44 -39.54
C SER A 917 -31.57 6.89 -39.60
N GLU A 918 -32.66 6.25 -40.07
CA GLU A 918 -33.98 6.72 -40.58
C GLU A 918 -35.01 5.56 -40.60
N THR A 919 -36.33 5.85 -40.56
CA THR A 919 -37.49 4.95 -40.89
C THR A 919 -37.68 3.65 -40.06
N SER A 920 -38.86 2.99 -39.96
CA SER A 920 -40.21 3.14 -40.57
C SER A 920 -41.35 2.67 -39.62
N SER A 921 -42.57 3.20 -39.79
CA SER A 921 -43.92 2.59 -39.60
C SER A 921 -44.18 1.54 -38.46
N GLU A 922 -45.24 1.62 -37.64
CA GLU A 922 -46.67 1.66 -38.02
C GLU A 922 -47.63 2.28 -36.95
N THR A 923 -48.90 2.41 -37.36
CA THR A 923 -50.20 2.67 -36.69
C THR A 923 -50.41 2.29 -35.20
N SER A 924 -51.39 2.82 -34.43
CA SER A 924 -52.59 3.64 -34.74
C SER A 924 -53.23 4.39 -33.55
N SER A 925 -53.88 5.53 -33.83
CA SER A 925 -55.13 6.08 -33.23
C SER A 925 -55.33 6.21 -31.70
N GLY A 926 -55.68 7.42 -31.21
CA GLY A 926 -56.24 7.61 -29.85
C GLY A 926 -56.49 9.06 -29.40
N THR A 927 -57.71 9.57 -29.64
CA THR A 927 -58.35 10.77 -29.03
C THR A 927 -58.32 10.71 -27.47
N SER A 928 -58.44 11.77 -26.65
CA SER A 928 -59.06 13.11 -26.83
C SER A 928 -58.63 14.15 -25.77
N SER A 929 -58.84 15.45 -26.05
CA SER A 929 -58.88 16.59 -25.09
C SER A 929 -60.32 16.80 -24.55
N PRO A 930 -60.73 17.94 -23.92
CA PRO A 930 -60.03 19.00 -23.16
C PRO A 930 -60.73 19.37 -21.81
N THR A 931 -60.19 20.34 -21.03
CA THR A 931 -60.89 21.41 -20.23
C THR A 931 -59.84 22.15 -19.36
N SER A 932 -59.56 23.46 -19.53
CA SER A 932 -60.25 24.68 -19.04
C SER A 932 -60.23 24.89 -17.51
N GLY A 933 -59.83 26.05 -16.96
CA GLY A 933 -59.33 27.31 -17.57
C GLY A 933 -59.44 28.52 -16.62
N THR A 934 -59.05 29.72 -17.08
CA THR A 934 -59.16 31.04 -16.39
C THR A 934 -58.31 31.23 -15.11
N SER A 935 -57.87 32.43 -14.71
CA SER A 935 -58.14 33.81 -15.20
C SER A 935 -56.97 34.79 -15.03
N THR A 936 -56.92 35.81 -15.88
CA THR A 936 -56.19 37.11 -15.78
C THR A 936 -57.08 38.17 -15.05
N PRO A 937 -56.74 39.48 -14.85
CA PRO A 937 -55.75 40.33 -15.56
C PRO A 937 -55.04 41.46 -14.74
N ASN A 938 -54.44 42.41 -15.49
CA ASN A 938 -53.95 43.77 -15.12
C ASN A 938 -52.54 43.89 -14.48
N ALA A 939 -51.71 44.89 -14.80
CA ALA A 939 -51.73 45.88 -15.91
C ALA A 939 -50.31 46.47 -16.17
N ALA A 940 -50.12 47.14 -17.31
CA ALA A 940 -48.94 47.96 -17.65
C ALA A 940 -49.24 49.47 -17.39
N PRO A 941 -48.35 50.49 -17.62
CA PRO A 941 -47.67 50.76 -18.92
C PRO A 941 -46.30 51.51 -18.86
N THR A 942 -45.79 51.94 -20.05
CA THR A 942 -44.79 53.02 -20.32
C THR A 942 -43.34 52.81 -19.83
N GLN A 943 -42.25 53.25 -20.49
CA GLN A 943 -41.92 53.92 -21.78
C GLN A 943 -40.43 53.57 -22.11
N ALA A 944 -39.78 53.80 -23.25
CA ALA A 944 -40.08 53.87 -24.70
C ALA A 944 -38.98 54.70 -25.43
N ALA A 945 -38.02 54.06 -26.12
CA ALA A 945 -37.16 54.62 -27.19
C ALA A 945 -36.46 53.43 -27.92
N HIS A 946 -36.45 53.23 -29.26
CA HIS A 946 -36.03 54.06 -30.42
C HIS A 946 -34.50 54.29 -30.48
N ILE A 947 -33.73 54.04 -31.55
CA ILE A 947 -33.90 53.64 -33.00
C ILE A 947 -32.62 52.83 -33.42
N GLY A 948 -32.58 51.94 -34.43
CA GLY A 948 -33.59 51.34 -35.32
C GLY A 948 -32.97 50.62 -36.56
N ALA A 949 -33.83 50.00 -37.38
CA ALA A 949 -33.78 49.66 -38.84
C ALA A 949 -32.45 49.68 -39.67
N ALA A 950 -32.26 48.88 -40.75
CA ALA A 950 -32.98 47.76 -41.38
C ALA A 950 -32.19 47.20 -42.62
N GLY A 951 -32.67 46.11 -43.24
CA GLY A 951 -32.18 45.53 -44.52
C GLY A 951 -31.62 44.10 -44.36
N MET A 952 -32.29 42.99 -44.66
CA MET A 952 -33.52 42.63 -45.41
C MET A 952 -33.33 42.29 -46.91
N ILE A 953 -34.23 41.44 -47.45
CA ILE A 953 -34.15 40.65 -48.71
C ILE A 953 -33.15 39.46 -48.57
N GLY A 954 -33.45 38.20 -48.90
CA GLY A 954 -34.65 37.49 -49.42
C GLY A 954 -34.20 36.17 -50.11
N ALA A 955 -35.00 35.19 -50.52
CA ALA A 955 -36.39 34.77 -50.24
C ALA A 955 -36.62 33.35 -50.87
N ALA A 956 -37.66 32.62 -50.45
CA ALA A 956 -38.07 31.26 -50.90
C ALA A 956 -37.06 30.11 -50.65
N MET A 957 -37.39 28.88 -50.23
CA MET A 957 -38.65 28.10 -50.13
C MET A 957 -39.18 27.47 -51.43
N ILE A 958 -38.73 26.25 -51.73
CA ILE A 958 -39.48 25.11 -52.33
C ILE A 958 -38.64 23.84 -52.09
N ALA A 959 -39.18 22.62 -51.96
CA ALA A 959 -40.21 22.10 -51.04
C ALA A 959 -40.48 20.61 -51.38
N LEU A 960 -40.58 19.78 -50.34
CA LEU A 960 -41.20 18.43 -50.31
C LEU A 960 -40.56 17.25 -51.10
N LEU A 961 -40.36 16.16 -50.34
CA LEU A 961 -40.51 14.75 -50.73
C LEU A 961 -39.50 14.11 -51.70
N ALA A 962 -38.41 13.61 -51.13
CA ALA A 962 -38.16 12.16 -51.10
C ALA A 962 -38.11 11.74 -49.62
#